data_AF-A0A821GSK6-F1
#
_entry.id   AF-A0A821GSK6-F1
#
_cell.length_a   1.000
_cell.length_b   1.000
_cell.length_c   1.000
_cell.angle_alpha   90.00
_cell.angle_beta   90.00
_cell.angle_gamma   90.00
#
_symmetry.space_group_name_H-M   'P 1'
#
loop_
_entity.id
_entity.type
_entity.pdbx_description
1 polymer ?
#
loop_
_entity_poly.entity_id
_entity_poly.type
_entity_poly.pdbx_seq_one_letter_code
_entity_poly.pdbx_strand_id
1 'polypeptide(L)'
;MDDILAENVFALKNNEFYEFIQALVGQQMVEILKFQSITSTQSLIRNPNIFEIFNMNCSEPSFLMIRERSCFQLDNGAFIVKIGLINNLNCLLEFLKQQQQKQIKKSSNGDSYSSLSFDFINKYPLLKKLIIWYQRVDNENVDDQNNNTFLKHFIDTLTDNLAKSSNNFRYSNSIKNFALALYILGGKLTYEFIRLNLPGSLPHLSLLNSLISSSDSRISEGEFRFDQLQKHFDSLNVHYAFGSEDCTGIVKRIKYDSTTNAFTGFPSLLDRGVPIKSYYQTDSFDTLKLWFNSIDNASLLNVHMIQPVPSTDNSSISSPYLLSAYGIDNTATADDILQRWWYIFNQSLQRNIRIIGFSTDADPKYLRAMRLMSGFLGALPNFQVHQHPQAFQIKIKSHWSWFYLREQQLLLFFQDPTHLVTKWRNRLLSATAELYIGNQSISINHLHDIIENDTYSKLDHGLTKSDINPKDRQNFSSCFKLTSNDLFNILNADDDTRGTLLYLRMLKMIIVAYIEKTTTIVERLRSAWCVVFFCRLWFTWVKFKTFYSTQTRKKNKSKYFITQAAYLSVEINAHNLLYLISLVKQKQLPPQALHIHIFNSQACESIFRNTRALSGIYSTIVNFTVHDFLRRAQRLSLLNEIKCKQLQNGSVDNLVFPIHYKHRVERQSSFTHSQREIDEIDIEQVITDAYHQALDMLEGIDILNLLEKNDVLELKPLSEYLFRQLNFDSKKHNYSSQICNLDDEVFEIDDDNEEDETTNDLNMN
;
A
#
# COMPACT_ATOMS: atom_id res chain seq x y z
N MET A 1 69.16 -7.10 -25.77
CA MET A 1 68.21 -8.18 -25.43
C MET A 1 66.87 -8.04 -26.16
N ASP A 2 66.71 -7.07 -27.07
CA ASP A 2 65.47 -6.92 -27.86
C ASP A 2 65.51 -7.59 -29.25
N ASP A 3 66.69 -8.04 -29.72
CA ASP A 3 66.86 -8.70 -31.03
C ASP A 3 66.90 -10.24 -30.99
N ILE A 4 66.67 -10.84 -29.82
CA ILE A 4 66.54 -12.28 -29.68
C ILE A 4 65.21 -12.51 -28.97
N LEU A 5 64.13 -12.71 -29.74
CA LEU A 5 63.02 -13.65 -29.47
C LEU A 5 61.81 -13.36 -30.36
N ALA A 6 61.40 -14.40 -31.10
CA ALA A 6 60.21 -14.44 -31.93
C ALA A 6 58.92 -14.22 -31.12
N GLU A 7 57.85 -13.80 -31.80
CA GLU A 7 56.49 -13.59 -31.26
C GLU A 7 55.86 -14.82 -30.54
N ASN A 8 56.58 -15.93 -30.43
CA ASN A 8 56.09 -17.24 -30.02
C ASN A 8 56.77 -17.84 -28.76
N VAL A 9 57.40 -17.02 -27.90
CA VAL A 9 58.12 -17.48 -26.68
C VAL A 9 57.25 -18.34 -25.74
N PHE A 10 55.92 -18.11 -25.74
CA PHE A 10 54.97 -18.89 -24.94
C PHE A 10 54.65 -20.28 -25.52
N ALA A 11 54.99 -20.55 -26.80
CA ALA A 11 54.81 -21.85 -27.43
C ALA A 11 56.01 -22.80 -27.24
N LEU A 12 57.14 -22.29 -26.71
CA LEU A 12 58.35 -23.08 -26.49
C LEU A 12 58.09 -24.24 -25.51
N LYS A 13 58.49 -25.44 -25.94
CA LYS A 13 58.36 -26.69 -25.17
C LYS A 13 59.63 -27.52 -25.30
N ASN A 14 59.88 -28.35 -24.28
CA ASN A 14 60.95 -29.34 -24.25
C ASN A 14 62.32 -28.73 -24.62
N ASN A 15 63.00 -29.24 -25.64
CA ASN A 15 64.37 -28.84 -25.97
C ASN A 15 64.47 -27.36 -26.35
N GLU A 16 63.53 -26.83 -27.13
CA GLU A 16 63.51 -25.41 -27.52
C GLU A 16 63.35 -24.49 -26.30
N PHE A 17 62.55 -24.93 -25.31
CA PHE A 17 62.42 -24.24 -24.04
C PHE A 17 63.73 -24.29 -23.25
N TYR A 18 64.42 -25.43 -23.19
CA TYR A 18 65.68 -25.55 -22.46
C TYR A 18 66.83 -24.76 -23.09
N GLU A 19 66.94 -24.74 -24.42
CA GLU A 19 67.92 -23.92 -25.14
C GLU A 19 67.67 -22.43 -24.87
N PHE A 20 66.40 -22.02 -24.86
CA PHE A 20 65.99 -20.67 -24.49
C PHE A 20 66.40 -20.29 -23.06
N ILE A 21 66.11 -21.14 -22.07
CA ILE A 21 66.51 -20.91 -20.68
C ILE A 21 68.03 -20.91 -20.53
N GLN A 22 68.74 -21.80 -21.24
CA GLN A 22 70.20 -21.87 -21.21
C GLN A 22 70.83 -20.56 -21.69
N ALA A 23 70.30 -19.99 -22.77
CA ALA A 23 70.80 -18.75 -23.35
C ALA A 23 70.61 -17.53 -22.43
N LEU A 24 69.54 -17.51 -21.62
CA LEU A 24 69.20 -16.35 -20.78
C LEU A 24 69.67 -16.46 -19.32
N VAL A 25 69.56 -17.64 -18.73
CA VAL A 25 69.72 -17.86 -17.27
C VAL A 25 70.86 -18.85 -16.98
N GLY A 26 71.37 -19.52 -18.01
CA GLY A 26 72.50 -20.45 -17.93
C GLY A 26 72.11 -21.90 -17.67
N GLN A 27 73.08 -22.79 -17.89
CA GLN A 27 72.90 -24.25 -17.83
C GLN A 27 72.41 -24.74 -16.46
N GLN A 28 72.83 -24.11 -15.36
CA GLN A 28 72.41 -24.49 -14.01
C GLN A 28 70.89 -24.39 -13.82
N MET A 29 70.24 -23.40 -14.42
CA MET A 29 68.78 -23.27 -14.36
C MET A 29 68.08 -24.37 -15.15
N VAL A 30 68.63 -24.74 -16.31
CA VAL A 30 68.09 -25.84 -17.13
C VAL A 30 68.09 -27.15 -16.36
N GLU A 31 69.17 -27.45 -15.63
CA GLU A 31 69.27 -28.66 -14.80
C GLU A 31 68.21 -28.68 -13.69
N ILE A 32 68.00 -27.55 -13.01
CA ILE A 32 66.95 -27.39 -11.98
C ILE A 32 65.55 -27.61 -12.55
N LEU A 33 65.26 -27.01 -13.71
CA LEU A 33 63.94 -27.12 -14.35
C LEU A 33 63.68 -28.50 -14.93
N LYS A 34 64.70 -29.17 -15.50
CA LYS A 34 64.61 -30.57 -15.95
C LYS A 34 64.31 -31.50 -14.80
N PHE A 35 65.00 -31.34 -13.66
CA PHE A 35 64.76 -32.15 -12.48
C PHE A 35 63.31 -32.00 -11.96
N GLN A 36 62.77 -30.78 -11.99
CA GLN A 36 61.38 -30.50 -11.60
C GLN A 36 60.35 -30.80 -12.70
N SER A 37 60.76 -31.38 -13.83
CA SER A 37 59.87 -31.66 -14.98
C SER A 37 59.15 -30.42 -15.51
N ILE A 38 59.73 -29.23 -15.36
CA ILE A 38 59.23 -27.99 -15.96
C ILE A 38 59.74 -27.95 -17.40
N THR A 39 58.83 -28.16 -18.36
CA THR A 39 59.16 -28.37 -19.78
C THR A 39 58.66 -27.26 -20.70
N SER A 40 58.07 -26.19 -20.20
CA SER A 40 57.55 -25.10 -21.04
C SER A 40 57.52 -23.74 -20.33
N THR A 41 57.53 -22.67 -21.12
CA THR A 41 57.44 -21.27 -20.65
C THR A 41 56.19 -21.04 -19.79
N GLN A 42 55.05 -21.63 -20.18
CA GLN A 42 53.80 -21.50 -19.44
C GLN A 42 53.84 -22.22 -18.08
N SER A 43 54.53 -23.37 -18.00
CA SER A 43 54.72 -24.11 -16.74
C SER A 43 55.66 -23.37 -15.80
N LEU A 44 56.68 -22.69 -16.34
CA LEU A 44 57.60 -21.87 -15.56
C LEU A 44 56.89 -20.68 -14.90
N ILE A 45 56.03 -19.96 -15.64
CA ILE A 45 55.29 -18.79 -15.12
C ILE A 45 54.31 -19.19 -14.00
N ARG A 46 53.72 -20.40 -14.08
CA ARG A 46 52.72 -20.88 -13.13
C ARG A 46 53.29 -21.45 -11.82
N ASN A 47 54.61 -21.67 -11.75
CA ASN A 47 55.26 -22.24 -10.57
C ASN A 47 55.97 -21.13 -9.76
N PRO A 48 55.40 -20.68 -8.63
CA PRO A 48 55.97 -19.55 -7.87
C PRO A 48 57.27 -19.89 -7.12
N ASN A 49 57.55 -21.18 -6.87
CA ASN A 49 58.57 -21.59 -5.89
C ASN A 49 59.59 -22.61 -6.44
N ILE A 50 60.29 -22.25 -7.54
CA ILE A 50 61.25 -23.13 -8.24
C ILE A 50 62.42 -23.60 -7.36
N PHE A 51 62.73 -22.90 -6.27
CA PHE A 51 63.87 -23.22 -5.41
C PHE A 51 63.51 -23.99 -4.11
N GLU A 52 62.21 -24.16 -3.79
CA GLU A 52 61.79 -24.86 -2.57
C GLU A 52 62.24 -26.32 -2.51
N ILE A 53 62.43 -26.92 -3.68
CA ILE A 53 63.03 -28.26 -3.85
C ILE A 53 64.35 -28.42 -3.06
N PHE A 54 65.15 -27.38 -2.88
CA PHE A 54 66.42 -27.50 -2.16
C PHE A 54 66.26 -27.70 -0.64
N ASN A 55 65.06 -27.46 -0.10
CA ASN A 55 64.71 -27.79 1.29
C ASN A 55 64.27 -29.25 1.48
N MET A 56 64.19 -30.04 0.41
CA MET A 56 63.80 -31.44 0.48
C MET A 56 64.99 -32.34 0.83
N ASN A 57 64.75 -33.33 1.69
CA ASN A 57 65.69 -34.40 1.96
C ASN A 57 65.65 -35.42 0.82
N CYS A 58 66.45 -35.19 -0.22
CA CYS A 58 66.58 -36.09 -1.37
C CYS A 58 68.03 -36.64 -1.47
N SER A 59 68.13 -37.96 -1.62
CA SER A 59 69.39 -38.70 -1.72
C SER A 59 69.76 -39.06 -3.16
N GLU A 60 69.00 -38.58 -4.14
CA GLU A 60 69.25 -38.87 -5.55
C GLU A 60 70.58 -38.23 -6.01
N PRO A 61 71.51 -38.98 -6.62
CA PRO A 61 72.82 -38.46 -7.00
C PRO A 61 72.76 -37.23 -7.92
N SER A 62 71.80 -37.22 -8.87
CA SER A 62 71.52 -36.12 -9.78
C SER A 62 71.15 -34.83 -9.03
N PHE A 63 70.27 -34.94 -8.03
CA PHE A 63 69.84 -33.85 -7.17
C PHE A 63 70.98 -33.30 -6.31
N LEU A 64 71.81 -34.19 -5.73
CA LEU A 64 72.95 -33.78 -4.91
C LEU A 64 73.96 -32.94 -5.71
N MET A 65 74.24 -33.32 -6.95
CA MET A 65 75.10 -32.53 -7.85
C MET A 65 74.50 -31.16 -8.19
N ILE A 66 73.19 -31.10 -8.45
CA ILE A 66 72.49 -29.82 -8.72
C ILE A 66 72.55 -28.94 -7.46
N ARG A 67 72.31 -29.49 -6.27
CA ARG A 67 72.33 -28.76 -5.00
C ARG A 67 73.71 -28.20 -4.68
N GLU A 68 74.77 -28.96 -4.88
CA GLU A 68 76.16 -28.52 -4.70
C GLU A 68 76.53 -27.37 -5.66
N ARG A 69 76.07 -27.42 -6.91
CA ARG A 69 76.36 -26.39 -7.91
C ARG A 69 75.53 -25.12 -7.72
N SER A 70 74.31 -25.24 -7.23
CA SER A 70 73.33 -24.14 -7.15
C SER A 70 73.21 -23.48 -5.77
N CYS A 71 73.71 -24.12 -4.71
CA CYS A 71 73.61 -23.62 -3.33
C CYS A 71 74.99 -23.43 -2.67
N PHE A 72 75.02 -22.65 -1.58
CA PHE A 72 76.06 -22.66 -0.57
C PHE A 72 75.57 -23.49 0.62
N GLN A 73 76.43 -24.37 1.14
CA GLN A 73 76.18 -25.05 2.41
C GLN A 73 76.68 -24.15 3.55
N LEU A 74 75.82 -23.91 4.53
CA LEU A 74 76.14 -23.18 5.75
C LEU A 74 76.70 -24.14 6.80
N ASP A 75 77.42 -23.59 7.78
CA ASP A 75 78.02 -24.34 8.89
C ASP A 75 76.99 -25.11 9.74
N ASN A 76 75.74 -24.65 9.75
CA ASN A 76 74.62 -25.31 10.43
C ASN A 76 73.97 -26.44 9.59
N GLY A 77 74.54 -26.78 8.42
CA GLY A 77 74.05 -27.79 7.50
C GLY A 77 72.91 -27.36 6.58
N ALA A 78 72.43 -26.11 6.68
CA ALA A 78 71.41 -25.58 5.79
C ALA A 78 72.00 -25.17 4.43
N PHE A 79 71.16 -25.15 3.38
CA PHE A 79 71.56 -24.73 2.04
C PHE A 79 70.91 -23.41 1.65
N ILE A 80 71.68 -22.47 1.11
CA ILE A 80 71.18 -21.21 0.55
C ILE A 80 71.47 -21.18 -0.95
N VAL A 81 70.46 -20.91 -1.77
CA VAL A 81 70.62 -20.78 -3.23
C VAL A 81 71.47 -19.56 -3.57
N LYS A 82 72.40 -19.72 -4.53
CA LYS A 82 73.26 -18.63 -5.00
C LYS A 82 72.41 -17.46 -5.51
N ILE A 83 72.63 -16.27 -4.96
CA ILE A 83 71.81 -15.08 -5.24
C ILE A 83 71.75 -14.71 -6.73
N GLY A 84 72.80 -14.98 -7.50
CA GLY A 84 72.82 -14.77 -8.95
C GLY A 84 71.79 -15.61 -9.70
N LEU A 85 71.52 -16.85 -9.27
CA LEU A 85 70.49 -17.70 -9.87
C LEU A 85 69.09 -17.17 -9.59
N ILE A 86 68.86 -16.66 -8.37
CA ILE A 86 67.60 -16.04 -7.97
C ILE A 86 67.34 -14.80 -8.81
N ASN A 87 68.33 -13.90 -8.92
CA ASN A 87 68.19 -12.66 -9.68
C ASN A 87 67.95 -12.92 -11.17
N ASN A 88 68.70 -13.84 -11.78
CA ASN A 88 68.54 -14.14 -13.21
C ASN A 88 67.16 -14.74 -13.51
N LEU A 89 66.65 -15.62 -12.63
CA LEU A 89 65.30 -16.17 -12.76
C LEU A 89 64.22 -15.10 -12.58
N ASN A 90 64.38 -14.22 -11.59
CA ASN A 90 63.43 -13.13 -11.35
C ASN A 90 63.38 -12.17 -12.55
N CYS A 91 64.53 -11.77 -13.10
CA CYS A 91 64.59 -10.95 -14.31
C CYS A 91 63.89 -11.64 -15.50
N LEU A 92 64.10 -12.96 -15.69
CA LEU A 92 63.39 -13.71 -16.73
C LEU A 92 61.88 -13.75 -16.47
N LEU A 93 61.43 -14.01 -15.25
CA LEU A 93 60.01 -14.07 -14.90
C LEU A 93 59.34 -12.71 -15.05
N GLU A 94 59.99 -11.62 -14.67
CA GLU A 94 59.49 -10.27 -14.91
C GLU A 94 59.38 -9.96 -16.40
N PHE A 95 60.39 -10.31 -17.19
CA PHE A 95 60.37 -10.15 -18.64
C PHE A 95 59.23 -10.95 -19.30
N LEU A 96 59.06 -12.22 -18.93
CA LEU A 96 57.98 -13.08 -19.43
C LEU A 96 56.59 -12.57 -19.02
N LYS A 97 56.43 -12.07 -17.78
CA LYS A 97 55.18 -11.45 -17.32
C LYS A 97 54.86 -10.16 -18.07
N GLN A 98 55.85 -9.33 -18.36
CA GLN A 98 55.67 -8.12 -19.17
C GLN A 98 55.28 -8.45 -20.61
N GLN A 99 55.89 -9.46 -21.23
CA GLN A 99 55.50 -9.93 -22.57
C GLN A 99 54.09 -10.54 -22.58
N GLN A 100 53.71 -11.25 -21.52
CA GLN A 100 52.35 -11.79 -21.37
C GLN A 100 51.32 -10.65 -21.26
N GLN A 101 51.62 -9.60 -20.50
CA GLN A 101 50.78 -8.41 -20.43
C GLN A 101 50.70 -7.64 -21.76
N LYS A 102 51.78 -7.60 -22.55
CA LYS A 102 51.77 -7.00 -23.89
C LYS A 102 50.93 -7.81 -24.89
N GLN A 103 50.96 -9.15 -24.83
CA GLN A 103 50.05 -9.99 -25.62
C GLN A 103 48.59 -9.82 -25.16
N ILE A 104 48.34 -9.76 -23.85
CA ILE A 104 47.00 -9.50 -23.29
C ILE A 104 46.47 -8.12 -23.74
N LYS A 105 47.33 -7.09 -23.82
CA LYS A 105 46.96 -5.75 -24.33
C LYS A 105 46.79 -5.68 -25.85
N LYS A 106 47.47 -6.54 -26.63
CA LYS A 106 47.21 -6.67 -28.08
C LYS A 106 45.93 -7.45 -28.37
N SER A 107 45.52 -8.36 -27.48
CA SER A 107 44.20 -9.02 -27.53
C SER A 107 43.06 -8.19 -26.94
N SER A 108 43.33 -7.08 -26.23
CA SER A 108 42.29 -6.25 -25.58
C SER A 108 41.64 -5.19 -26.50
N ASN A 109 41.77 -5.33 -27.82
CA ASN A 109 40.89 -4.67 -28.79
C ASN A 109 39.76 -5.60 -29.30
N GLY A 110 39.59 -6.78 -28.69
CA GLY A 110 38.44 -7.65 -28.89
C GLY A 110 38.12 -8.42 -27.61
N ASP A 111 36.84 -8.40 -27.22
CA ASP A 111 36.20 -9.24 -26.21
C ASP A 111 36.67 -9.13 -24.75
N SER A 112 35.98 -8.28 -23.99
CA SER A 112 36.01 -8.21 -22.51
C SER A 112 35.42 -9.44 -21.79
N TYR A 113 35.05 -10.52 -22.49
CA TYR A 113 34.23 -11.62 -21.94
C TYR A 113 34.96 -12.97 -21.75
N SER A 114 36.29 -13.06 -21.95
CA SER A 114 37.01 -14.34 -22.04
C SER A 114 37.40 -15.03 -20.71
N SER A 115 37.00 -14.50 -19.54
CA SER A 115 37.32 -15.10 -18.23
C SER A 115 36.34 -16.17 -17.74
N LEU A 116 35.25 -16.42 -18.47
CA LEU A 116 34.21 -17.38 -18.09
C LEU A 116 34.48 -18.75 -18.72
N SER A 117 34.56 -19.81 -17.90
CA SER A 117 34.78 -21.16 -18.44
C SER A 117 33.59 -21.55 -19.34
N PHE A 118 33.88 -21.93 -20.58
CA PHE A 118 32.88 -22.36 -21.57
C PHE A 118 32.00 -23.51 -21.05
N ASP A 119 32.57 -24.39 -20.23
CA ASP A 119 31.87 -25.52 -19.59
C ASP A 119 30.78 -25.07 -18.61
N PHE A 120 31.03 -24.01 -17.84
CA PHE A 120 30.05 -23.45 -16.92
C PHE A 120 28.88 -22.80 -17.66
N ILE A 121 29.14 -22.01 -18.69
CA ILE A 121 28.08 -21.36 -19.49
C ILE A 121 27.23 -22.43 -20.19
N ASN A 122 27.84 -23.49 -20.71
CA ASN A 122 27.14 -24.60 -21.37
C ASN A 122 26.20 -25.39 -20.43
N LYS A 123 26.45 -25.36 -19.11
CA LYS A 123 25.58 -25.98 -18.11
C LYS A 123 24.22 -25.28 -17.97
N TYR A 124 24.11 -24.00 -18.35
CA TYR A 124 22.91 -23.18 -18.17
C TYR A 124 22.40 -22.65 -19.51
N PRO A 125 21.43 -23.33 -20.16
CA PRO A 125 20.98 -22.98 -21.53
C PRO A 125 20.41 -21.56 -21.67
N LEU A 126 19.70 -21.07 -20.65
CA LEU A 126 19.13 -19.71 -20.65
C LEU A 126 20.23 -18.65 -20.53
N LEU A 127 21.18 -18.86 -19.62
CA LEU A 127 22.37 -18.00 -19.47
C LEU A 127 23.16 -17.92 -20.78
N LYS A 128 23.41 -19.07 -21.43
CA LYS A 128 24.09 -19.14 -22.71
C LYS A 128 23.38 -18.34 -23.80
N LYS A 129 22.06 -18.47 -23.93
CA LYS A 129 21.28 -17.71 -24.91
C LYS A 129 21.30 -16.21 -24.63
N LEU A 130 21.20 -15.80 -23.37
CA LEU A 130 21.23 -14.40 -22.95
C LEU A 130 22.58 -13.73 -23.28
N ILE A 131 23.69 -14.39 -22.95
CA ILE A 131 25.04 -13.89 -23.22
C ILE A 131 25.29 -13.79 -24.73
N ILE A 132 24.92 -14.83 -25.50
CA ILE A 132 25.06 -14.81 -26.97
C ILE A 132 24.23 -13.69 -27.61
N TRP A 133 23.01 -13.46 -27.12
CA TRP A 133 22.16 -12.37 -27.61
C TRP A 133 22.81 -11.01 -27.33
N TYR A 134 23.29 -10.78 -26.11
CA TYR A 134 23.91 -9.51 -25.73
C TYR A 134 25.19 -9.22 -26.51
N GLN A 135 26.05 -10.22 -26.68
CA GLN A 135 27.27 -10.11 -27.50
C GLN A 135 26.97 -9.79 -28.97
N ARG A 136 25.81 -10.19 -29.51
CA ARG A 136 25.40 -9.80 -30.87
C ARG A 136 24.90 -8.36 -30.93
N VAL A 137 24.12 -7.94 -29.93
CA VAL A 137 23.52 -6.60 -29.87
C VAL A 137 24.57 -5.50 -29.63
N ASP A 138 25.56 -5.74 -28.77
CA ASP A 138 26.65 -4.79 -28.48
C ASP A 138 27.60 -4.60 -29.69
N ASN A 139 27.64 -5.58 -30.60
CA ASN A 139 28.43 -5.54 -31.84
C ASN A 139 27.70 -4.89 -33.03
N GLU A 140 26.35 -4.79 -33.02
CA GLU A 140 25.55 -4.32 -34.15
C GLU A 140 24.99 -2.89 -34.01
N ASN A 141 24.94 -2.31 -32.80
CA ASN A 141 24.33 -0.99 -32.55
C ASN A 141 25.25 -0.02 -31.81
N VAL A 142 25.91 0.88 -32.54
CA VAL A 142 26.70 1.99 -31.97
C VAL A 142 25.82 3.21 -31.63
N ASP A 143 24.61 3.31 -32.18
CA ASP A 143 23.77 4.54 -32.13
C ASP A 143 22.58 4.53 -31.16
N ASP A 144 22.32 3.43 -30.43
CA ASP A 144 21.12 3.31 -29.57
C ASP A 144 21.45 3.45 -28.06
N GLN A 145 22.10 4.56 -27.69
CA GLN A 145 22.61 4.80 -26.33
C GLN A 145 21.54 5.00 -25.24
N ASN A 146 20.25 5.09 -25.57
CA ASN A 146 19.23 5.57 -24.60
C ASN A 146 18.16 4.57 -24.16
N ASN A 147 18.04 3.37 -24.74
CA ASN A 147 16.83 2.57 -24.52
C ASN A 147 16.94 1.33 -23.61
N ASN A 148 18.13 0.88 -23.18
CA ASN A 148 18.26 -0.38 -22.39
C ASN A 148 19.36 -0.38 -21.29
N THR A 149 19.50 0.70 -20.51
CA THR A 149 20.56 0.83 -19.48
C THR A 149 20.49 -0.23 -18.38
N PHE A 150 19.30 -0.56 -17.88
CA PHE A 150 19.16 -1.55 -16.80
C PHE A 150 19.55 -2.97 -17.25
N LEU A 151 19.13 -3.37 -18.45
CA LEU A 151 19.41 -4.72 -18.97
C LEU A 151 20.91 -4.91 -19.24
N LYS A 152 21.56 -3.88 -19.81
CA LYS A 152 23.01 -3.79 -19.96
C LYS A 152 23.70 -3.95 -18.60
N HIS A 153 23.33 -3.12 -17.63
CA HIS A 153 23.88 -3.17 -16.26
C HIS A 153 23.66 -4.51 -15.55
N PHE A 154 22.50 -5.14 -15.78
CA PHE A 154 22.18 -6.46 -15.25
C PHE A 154 23.08 -7.56 -15.83
N ILE A 155 23.32 -7.53 -17.14
CA ILE A 155 24.18 -8.50 -17.83
C ILE A 155 25.65 -8.29 -17.49
N ASP A 156 26.11 -7.03 -17.39
CA ASP A 156 27.47 -6.69 -16.98
C ASP A 156 27.73 -7.18 -15.54
N THR A 157 26.80 -6.92 -14.61
CA THR A 157 26.92 -7.42 -13.22
C THR A 157 26.93 -8.94 -13.15
N LEU A 158 26.10 -9.61 -13.95
CA LEU A 158 26.09 -11.07 -14.05
C LEU A 158 27.45 -11.58 -14.52
N THR A 159 28.02 -11.00 -15.57
CA THR A 159 29.31 -11.40 -16.14
C THR A 159 30.44 -11.19 -15.13
N ASP A 160 30.47 -10.02 -14.48
CA ASP A 160 31.44 -9.67 -13.45
C ASP A 160 31.37 -10.59 -12.23
N ASN A 161 30.18 -10.99 -11.83
CA ASN A 161 30.00 -11.91 -10.70
C ASN A 161 30.44 -13.32 -11.09
N LEU A 162 30.13 -13.78 -12.29
CA LEU A 162 30.56 -15.10 -12.75
C LEU A 162 32.09 -15.24 -12.87
N ALA A 163 32.83 -14.13 -13.03
CA ALA A 163 34.30 -14.10 -12.95
C ALA A 163 34.85 -14.20 -11.50
N LYS A 164 33.98 -14.14 -10.48
CA LYS A 164 34.34 -14.15 -9.06
C LYS A 164 33.85 -15.43 -8.38
N SER A 165 34.38 -15.72 -7.19
CA SER A 165 33.82 -16.77 -6.33
C SER A 165 32.44 -16.36 -5.81
N SER A 166 31.55 -17.33 -5.56
CA SER A 166 30.17 -17.09 -5.12
C SER A 166 30.04 -16.24 -3.86
N ASN A 167 31.05 -16.26 -2.99
CA ASN A 167 31.07 -15.48 -1.75
C ASN A 167 31.37 -13.98 -1.98
N ASN A 168 31.86 -13.63 -3.18
CA ASN A 168 32.30 -12.28 -3.54
C ASN A 168 31.37 -11.61 -4.55
N PHE A 169 30.19 -12.18 -4.80
CA PHE A 169 29.20 -11.56 -5.68
C PHE A 169 28.75 -10.20 -5.10
N ARG A 170 28.73 -9.19 -5.97
CA ARG A 170 28.30 -7.83 -5.62
C ARG A 170 27.15 -7.42 -6.52
N TYR A 171 26.20 -6.69 -5.94
CA TYR A 171 24.98 -6.26 -6.62
C TYR A 171 24.79 -4.76 -6.41
N SER A 172 24.45 -4.06 -7.49
CA SER A 172 24.05 -2.66 -7.46
C SER A 172 22.69 -2.48 -6.77
N ASN A 173 22.35 -1.24 -6.38
CA ASN A 173 21.05 -0.95 -5.76
C ASN A 173 19.88 -1.20 -6.74
N SER A 174 20.04 -0.92 -8.03
CA SER A 174 19.02 -1.22 -9.05
C SER A 174 18.71 -2.72 -9.11
N ILE A 175 19.74 -3.58 -9.07
CA ILE A 175 19.57 -5.04 -9.08
C ILE A 175 18.98 -5.53 -7.75
N LYS A 176 19.39 -4.97 -6.61
CA LYS A 176 18.77 -5.28 -5.32
C LYS A 176 17.29 -4.91 -5.29
N ASN A 177 16.91 -3.74 -5.82
CA ASN A 177 15.52 -3.30 -5.92
C ASN A 177 14.70 -4.19 -6.85
N PHE A 178 15.26 -4.56 -8.02
CA PHE A 178 14.65 -5.52 -8.92
C PHE A 178 14.46 -6.89 -8.27
N ALA A 179 15.48 -7.39 -7.57
CA ALA A 179 15.44 -8.66 -6.87
C ALA A 179 14.37 -8.66 -5.75
N LEU A 180 14.26 -7.57 -4.98
CA LEU A 180 13.22 -7.39 -3.97
C LEU A 180 11.83 -7.36 -4.61
N ALA A 181 11.63 -6.58 -5.67
CA ALA A 181 10.36 -6.49 -6.38
C ALA A 181 9.94 -7.86 -6.95
N LEU A 182 10.86 -8.57 -7.59
CA LEU A 182 10.64 -9.91 -8.13
C LEU A 182 10.31 -10.91 -7.02
N TYR A 183 11.00 -10.86 -5.87
CA TYR A 183 10.73 -11.75 -4.74
C TYR A 183 9.37 -11.47 -4.09
N ILE A 184 8.99 -10.20 -3.93
CA ILE A 184 7.74 -9.80 -3.29
C ILE A 184 6.53 -10.13 -4.19
N LEU A 185 6.62 -9.82 -5.48
CA LEU A 185 5.53 -10.03 -6.45
C LEU A 185 5.45 -11.48 -6.92
N GLY A 186 6.61 -12.09 -7.21
CA GLY A 186 6.69 -13.43 -7.76
C GLY A 186 6.78 -14.54 -6.71
N GLY A 187 7.10 -14.22 -5.46
CA GLY A 187 7.28 -15.20 -4.39
C GLY A 187 8.60 -15.99 -4.47
N LYS A 188 8.85 -16.82 -3.44
CA LYS A 188 10.11 -17.56 -3.29
C LYS A 188 10.43 -18.49 -4.47
N LEU A 189 9.44 -19.22 -4.97
CA LEU A 189 9.67 -20.22 -6.02
C LEU A 189 10.05 -19.56 -7.36
N THR A 190 9.31 -18.52 -7.78
CA THR A 190 9.63 -17.77 -8.99
C THR A 190 11.02 -17.13 -8.88
N TYR A 191 11.34 -16.54 -7.73
CA TYR A 191 12.64 -15.93 -7.49
C TYR A 191 13.78 -16.94 -7.58
N GLU A 192 13.68 -18.07 -6.87
CA GLU A 192 14.69 -19.13 -6.90
C GLU A 192 14.82 -19.77 -8.28
N PHE A 193 13.71 -19.96 -9.00
CA PHE A 193 13.75 -20.46 -10.37
C PHE A 193 14.62 -19.58 -11.27
N ILE A 194 14.42 -18.26 -11.24
CA ILE A 194 15.23 -17.32 -12.03
C ILE A 194 16.68 -17.33 -11.55
N ARG A 195 16.92 -17.25 -10.23
CA ARG A 195 18.27 -17.23 -9.65
C ARG A 195 19.10 -18.46 -10.00
N LEU A 196 18.49 -19.66 -9.99
CA LEU A 196 19.17 -20.92 -10.32
C LEU A 196 19.47 -21.06 -11.81
N ASN A 197 18.64 -20.48 -12.68
CA ASN A 197 18.84 -20.50 -14.13
C ASN A 197 19.79 -19.40 -14.63
N LEU A 198 19.97 -18.33 -13.85
CA LEU A 198 20.87 -17.22 -14.12
C LEU A 198 21.84 -17.02 -12.93
N PRO A 199 22.81 -17.91 -12.72
CA PRO A 199 23.75 -17.80 -11.60
C PRO A 199 24.53 -16.48 -11.66
N GLY A 200 24.79 -15.87 -10.50
CA GLY A 200 25.49 -14.58 -10.40
C GLY A 200 24.63 -13.34 -10.68
N SER A 201 23.43 -13.51 -11.25
CA SER A 201 22.55 -12.40 -11.65
C SER A 201 21.75 -11.79 -10.49
N LEU A 202 21.30 -12.63 -9.54
CA LEU A 202 20.43 -12.23 -8.45
C LEU A 202 21.01 -12.62 -7.08
N PRO A 203 20.81 -11.79 -6.03
CA PRO A 203 21.19 -12.09 -4.65
C PRO A 203 20.71 -13.45 -4.11
N HIS A 204 21.42 -13.98 -3.10
CA HIS A 204 20.89 -15.09 -2.30
C HIS A 204 19.75 -14.64 -1.38
N LEU A 205 18.83 -15.55 -1.03
CA LEU A 205 17.71 -15.26 -0.11
C LEU A 205 18.16 -14.70 1.23
N SER A 206 19.32 -15.11 1.75
CA SER A 206 19.88 -14.56 3.00
C SER A 206 20.15 -13.06 2.89
N LEU A 207 20.69 -12.62 1.75
CA LEU A 207 20.91 -11.19 1.50
C LEU A 207 19.58 -10.46 1.32
N LEU A 208 18.59 -11.05 0.62
CA LEU A 208 17.25 -10.45 0.54
C LEU A 208 16.58 -10.31 1.90
N ASN A 209 16.62 -11.35 2.74
CA ASN A 209 16.06 -11.31 4.08
C ASN A 209 16.78 -10.28 4.95
N SER A 210 18.11 -10.15 4.81
CA SER A 210 18.87 -9.08 5.44
C SER A 210 18.40 -7.70 4.99
N LEU A 211 18.21 -7.48 3.68
CA LEU A 211 17.74 -6.21 3.12
C LEU A 211 16.32 -5.86 3.61
N ILE A 212 15.43 -6.85 3.68
CA ILE A 212 14.08 -6.66 4.22
C ILE A 212 14.16 -6.32 5.71
N SER A 213 14.97 -7.06 6.48
CA SER A 213 15.08 -6.88 7.93
C SER A 213 15.78 -5.58 8.32
N SER A 214 16.75 -5.13 7.52
CA SER A 214 17.50 -3.89 7.74
C SER A 214 16.78 -2.65 7.21
N SER A 215 15.61 -2.80 6.59
CA SER A 215 14.90 -1.68 6.03
C SER A 215 14.10 -0.92 7.10
N ASP A 216 13.98 0.40 6.92
CA ASP A 216 13.12 1.28 7.75
C ASP A 216 11.61 0.93 7.62
N SER A 217 11.27 -0.05 6.80
CA SER A 217 9.90 -0.49 6.50
C SER A 217 9.29 -1.42 7.55
N ARG A 218 10.07 -1.88 8.54
CA ARG A 218 9.59 -2.82 9.57
C ARG A 218 8.37 -2.25 10.29
N ILE A 219 7.39 -3.12 10.50
CA ILE A 219 6.13 -2.80 11.17
C ILE A 219 6.00 -3.71 12.39
N SER A 220 5.91 -3.11 13.56
CA SER A 220 5.64 -3.80 14.82
C SER A 220 4.17 -3.61 15.19
N GLU A 221 3.59 -4.59 15.89
CA GLU A 221 2.22 -4.48 16.38
C GLU A 221 2.08 -3.28 17.34
N GLY A 222 1.08 -2.44 17.09
CA GLY A 222 0.74 -1.29 17.95
C GLY A 222 1.72 -0.11 17.86
N GLU A 223 2.73 -0.17 16.99
CA GLU A 223 3.70 0.91 16.82
C GLU A 223 3.18 1.99 15.85
N PHE A 224 3.11 3.23 16.32
CA PHE A 224 2.85 4.40 15.47
C PHE A 224 4.15 4.97 14.90
N ARG A 225 4.31 4.86 13.58
CA ARG A 225 5.56 5.15 12.85
C ARG A 225 5.67 6.62 12.41
N PHE A 226 5.57 7.55 13.34
CA PHE A 226 5.54 8.99 13.04
C PHE A 226 6.84 9.54 12.44
N ASP A 227 8.00 9.02 12.84
CA ASP A 227 9.29 9.49 12.31
C ASP A 227 9.46 9.07 10.84
N GLN A 228 9.01 7.87 10.49
CA GLN A 228 8.99 7.40 9.11
C GLN A 228 7.91 8.11 8.29
N LEU A 229 6.77 8.45 8.91
CA LEU A 229 5.75 9.30 8.29
C LEU A 229 6.34 10.67 7.91
N GLN A 230 7.11 11.29 8.80
CA GLN A 230 7.80 12.56 8.52
C GLN A 230 8.74 12.44 7.33
N LYS A 231 9.64 11.45 7.33
CA LYS A 231 10.54 11.18 6.19
C LYS A 231 9.77 11.02 4.88
N HIS A 232 8.61 10.35 4.92
CA HIS A 232 7.76 10.16 3.75
C HIS A 232 7.18 11.49 3.25
N PHE A 233 6.65 12.33 4.14
CA PHE A 233 6.08 13.63 3.81
C PHE A 233 7.14 14.63 3.32
N ASP A 234 8.32 14.65 3.94
CA ASP A 234 9.47 15.45 3.52
C ASP A 234 9.91 15.08 2.10
N SER A 235 9.94 13.77 1.78
CA SER A 235 10.28 13.28 0.43
C SER A 235 9.27 13.67 -0.65
N LEU A 236 8.04 13.99 -0.25
CA LEU A 236 6.95 14.40 -1.15
C LEU A 236 6.76 15.92 -1.18
N ASN A 237 7.42 16.68 -0.30
CA ASN A 237 7.24 18.11 -0.10
C ASN A 237 5.75 18.49 0.15
N VAL A 238 5.10 17.77 1.05
CA VAL A 238 3.69 17.96 1.43
C VAL A 238 3.58 18.12 2.94
N HIS A 239 2.63 18.96 3.38
CA HIS A 239 2.41 19.25 4.81
C HIS A 239 0.99 18.91 5.28
N TYR A 240 0.06 18.66 4.35
CA TYR A 240 -1.32 18.33 4.66
C TYR A 240 -1.58 16.84 4.48
N ALA A 241 -2.38 16.28 5.35
CA ALA A 241 -2.68 14.86 5.40
C ALA A 241 -4.15 14.62 5.75
N PHE A 242 -4.68 13.47 5.34
CA PHE A 242 -6.00 13.01 5.76
C PHE A 242 -5.88 11.58 6.31
N GLY A 243 -6.45 11.34 7.48
CA GLY A 243 -6.39 10.05 8.15
C GLY A 243 -7.56 9.14 7.74
N SER A 244 -7.32 7.83 7.79
CA SER A 244 -8.37 6.82 7.70
C SER A 244 -8.11 5.70 8.70
N GLU A 245 -9.18 5.22 9.31
CA GLU A 245 -9.16 4.13 10.29
C GLU A 245 -10.26 3.13 9.91
N ASP A 246 -9.90 1.85 9.89
CA ASP A 246 -10.83 0.76 9.60
C ASP A 246 -10.31 -0.57 10.16
N CYS A 247 -11.22 -1.53 10.33
CA CYS A 247 -10.94 -2.85 10.88
C CYS A 247 -11.28 -3.97 9.89
N THR A 248 -10.54 -5.08 9.96
CA THR A 248 -10.85 -6.27 9.16
C THR A 248 -10.75 -7.56 9.96
N GLY A 249 -11.57 -8.54 9.60
CA GLY A 249 -11.55 -9.88 10.20
C GLY A 249 -10.24 -10.62 9.91
N ILE A 250 -9.70 -11.29 10.95
CA ILE A 250 -8.44 -12.04 10.89
C ILE A 250 -8.58 -13.45 11.45
N VAL A 251 -7.59 -14.30 11.15
CA VAL A 251 -7.48 -15.63 11.77
C VAL A 251 -7.01 -15.46 13.21
N LYS A 252 -7.86 -15.84 14.16
CA LYS A 252 -7.64 -15.81 15.61
C LYS A 252 -6.49 -16.74 16.02
N ARG A 253 -5.25 -16.28 15.94
CA ARG A 253 -4.06 -17.09 16.27
C ARG A 253 -2.91 -16.24 16.79
N ILE A 254 -2.36 -16.69 17.91
CA ILE A 254 -1.18 -16.10 18.53
C ILE A 254 0.09 -16.61 17.84
N LYS A 255 1.06 -15.73 17.60
CA LYS A 255 2.40 -16.07 17.10
C LYS A 255 3.49 -15.35 17.88
N TYR A 256 4.58 -16.06 18.14
CA TYR A 256 5.79 -15.48 18.72
C TYR A 256 6.63 -14.78 17.63
N ASP A 257 7.03 -13.53 17.89
CA ASP A 257 8.03 -12.83 17.11
C ASP A 257 9.37 -12.83 17.86
N SER A 258 10.30 -13.67 17.39
CA SER A 258 11.66 -13.77 17.93
C SER A 258 12.44 -12.46 17.86
N THR A 259 12.02 -11.54 16.99
CA THR A 259 12.75 -10.29 16.74
C THR A 259 12.39 -9.20 17.74
N THR A 260 11.19 -9.23 18.33
CA THR A 260 10.76 -8.33 19.41
C THR A 260 10.70 -9.03 20.76
N ASN A 261 10.87 -10.36 20.79
CA ASN A 261 10.59 -11.21 21.94
C ASN A 261 9.15 -11.02 22.49
N ALA A 262 8.19 -10.84 21.59
CA ALA A 262 6.79 -10.58 21.95
C ALA A 262 5.84 -11.55 21.26
N PHE A 263 4.66 -11.72 21.86
CA PHE A 263 3.55 -12.48 21.29
C PHE A 263 2.58 -11.53 20.58
N THR A 264 2.21 -11.89 19.35
CA THR A 264 1.29 -11.13 18.50
C THR A 264 0.00 -11.91 18.32
N GLY A 265 -1.14 -11.23 18.20
CA GLY A 265 -2.45 -11.87 17.99
C GLY A 265 -3.35 -11.93 19.24
N PHE A 266 -2.89 -11.42 20.38
CA PHE A 266 -3.78 -10.98 21.46
C PHE A 266 -4.32 -9.58 21.15
N PRO A 267 -5.51 -9.21 21.65
CA PRO A 267 -6.00 -7.83 21.61
C PRO A 267 -4.99 -6.90 22.28
N SER A 268 -4.53 -5.89 21.56
CA SER A 268 -3.60 -4.90 22.08
C SER A 268 -4.29 -4.07 23.15
N LEU A 269 -3.70 -4.02 24.35
CA LEU A 269 -4.21 -3.15 25.40
C LEU A 269 -4.04 -1.69 25.00
N LEU A 270 -5.10 -0.91 25.24
CA LEU A 270 -5.15 0.51 24.91
C LEU A 270 -4.90 1.34 26.17
N ASP A 271 -3.98 2.29 26.09
CA ASP A 271 -3.85 3.41 27.03
C ASP A 271 -4.37 4.67 26.35
N ARG A 272 -5.53 5.17 26.80
CA ARG A 272 -6.26 6.29 26.19
C ARG A 272 -6.43 6.08 24.68
N GLY A 273 -6.98 4.92 24.29
CA GLY A 273 -7.19 4.53 22.91
C GLY A 273 -5.94 4.22 22.07
N VAL A 274 -4.73 4.44 22.58
CA VAL A 274 -3.47 4.15 21.87
C VAL A 274 -2.94 2.78 22.34
N PRO A 275 -2.62 1.85 21.45
CA PRO A 275 -2.07 0.55 21.81
C PRO A 275 -0.71 0.67 22.51
N ILE A 276 -0.52 -0.13 23.56
CA ILE A 276 0.76 -0.25 24.24
C ILE A 276 1.67 -1.16 23.43
N LYS A 277 2.75 -0.60 22.87
CA LYS A 277 3.73 -1.32 22.07
C LYS A 277 4.37 -2.46 22.87
N SER A 278 4.43 -3.65 22.27
CA SER A 278 5.06 -4.86 22.84
C SER A 278 4.53 -5.24 24.24
N TYR A 279 3.25 -4.99 24.54
CA TYR A 279 2.68 -5.31 25.86
C TYR A 279 2.84 -6.79 26.24
N TYR A 280 2.59 -7.70 25.30
CA TYR A 280 2.73 -9.14 25.50
C TYR A 280 4.17 -9.63 25.33
N GLN A 281 5.09 -9.02 26.07
CA GLN A 281 6.50 -9.43 26.18
C GLN A 281 6.74 -9.99 27.58
N THR A 282 7.22 -11.22 27.67
CA THR A 282 7.55 -11.84 28.96
C THR A 282 8.60 -12.92 28.78
N ASP A 283 9.47 -13.04 29.78
CA ASP A 283 10.40 -14.16 29.93
C ASP A 283 9.89 -15.20 30.96
N SER A 284 8.68 -15.00 31.51
CA SER A 284 8.05 -15.88 32.51
C SER A 284 7.01 -16.79 31.87
N PHE A 285 7.19 -18.11 32.06
CA PHE A 285 6.20 -19.10 31.62
C PHE A 285 4.85 -18.95 32.34
N ASP A 286 4.85 -18.56 33.61
CA ASP A 286 3.60 -18.39 34.37
C ASP A 286 2.78 -17.22 33.84
N THR A 287 3.44 -16.10 33.51
CA THR A 287 2.79 -14.95 32.86
C THR A 287 2.23 -15.32 31.49
N LEU A 288 3.01 -16.06 30.70
CA LEU A 288 2.55 -16.57 29.41
C LEU A 288 1.34 -17.48 29.55
N LYS A 289 1.37 -18.42 30.49
CA LYS A 289 0.28 -19.35 30.78
C LYS A 289 -0.99 -18.61 31.24
N LEU A 290 -0.85 -17.55 32.04
CA LEU A 290 -1.97 -16.70 32.43
C LEU A 290 -2.63 -16.07 31.21
N TRP A 291 -1.87 -15.43 30.32
CA TRP A 291 -2.43 -14.81 29.11
C TRP A 291 -3.19 -15.79 28.22
N PHE A 292 -2.62 -16.97 27.96
CA PHE A 292 -3.27 -18.00 27.13
C PHE A 292 -4.55 -18.57 27.76
N ASN A 293 -4.70 -18.49 29.09
CA ASN A 293 -5.88 -18.98 29.79
C ASN A 293 -6.95 -17.90 30.02
N SER A 294 -6.57 -16.62 30.03
CA SER A 294 -7.45 -15.53 30.46
C SER A 294 -7.79 -14.50 29.39
N ILE A 295 -7.11 -14.52 28.24
CA ILE A 295 -7.26 -13.50 27.19
C ILE A 295 -7.68 -14.18 25.90
N ASP A 296 -8.76 -13.71 25.30
CA ASP A 296 -9.22 -14.16 24.00
C ASP A 296 -8.28 -13.69 22.89
N ASN A 297 -8.23 -14.45 21.79
CA ASN A 297 -7.46 -14.06 20.61
C ASN A 297 -8.13 -12.88 19.88
N ALA A 298 -7.30 -11.97 19.34
CA ALA A 298 -7.79 -10.87 18.52
C ALA A 298 -8.59 -11.40 17.32
N SER A 299 -9.80 -10.89 17.15
CA SER A 299 -10.71 -11.22 16.05
C SER A 299 -10.61 -10.23 14.89
N LEU A 300 -10.15 -9.01 15.18
CA LEU A 300 -10.06 -7.91 14.24
C LEU A 300 -8.63 -7.36 14.22
N LEU A 301 -8.24 -6.83 13.06
CA LEU A 301 -7.04 -6.03 12.88
C LEU A 301 -7.47 -4.60 12.56
N ASN A 302 -7.07 -3.65 13.39
CA ASN A 302 -7.26 -2.23 13.15
C ASN A 302 -6.03 -1.66 12.41
N VAL A 303 -6.26 -0.80 11.41
CA VAL A 303 -5.20 -0.11 10.67
C VAL A 303 -5.43 1.38 10.58
N HIS A 304 -4.33 2.12 10.62
CA HIS A 304 -4.30 3.58 10.54
C HIS A 304 -3.53 3.98 9.29
N MET A 305 -4.23 4.55 8.31
CA MET A 305 -3.65 4.98 7.04
C MET A 305 -3.66 6.51 6.95
N ILE A 306 -2.54 7.09 6.53
CA ILE A 306 -2.38 8.54 6.34
C ILE A 306 -2.20 8.83 4.85
N GLN A 307 -3.16 9.51 4.25
CA GLN A 307 -3.15 9.93 2.85
C GLN A 307 -2.56 11.35 2.74
N PRO A 308 -1.43 11.55 2.04
CA PRO A 308 -0.94 12.89 1.75
C PRO A 308 -1.92 13.67 0.88
N VAL A 309 -2.14 14.94 1.23
CA VAL A 309 -2.91 15.88 0.42
C VAL A 309 -1.93 16.71 -0.41
N PRO A 310 -2.00 16.64 -1.76
CA PRO A 310 -1.08 17.35 -2.63
C PRO A 310 -1.08 18.87 -2.36
N SER A 311 0.09 19.50 -2.49
CA SER A 311 0.27 20.95 -2.33
C SER A 311 0.49 21.69 -3.65
N THR A 312 0.80 20.97 -4.73
CA THR A 312 1.13 21.54 -6.05
C THR A 312 0.54 20.72 -7.21
N ASP A 313 0.27 21.40 -8.33
CA ASP A 313 -0.44 20.85 -9.50
C ASP A 313 0.28 19.69 -10.22
N ASN A 314 1.58 19.51 -9.98
CA ASN A 314 2.39 18.49 -10.65
C ASN A 314 2.53 17.18 -9.86
N SER A 315 1.92 17.08 -8.68
CA SER A 315 2.01 15.87 -7.86
C SER A 315 0.81 14.95 -8.12
N SER A 316 1.06 13.86 -8.86
CA SER A 316 0.17 12.71 -8.86
C SER A 316 -0.13 12.30 -7.42
N ILE A 317 -1.37 11.94 -7.12
CA ILE A 317 -1.80 11.58 -5.77
C ILE A 317 -0.88 10.50 -5.21
N SER A 318 -0.16 10.88 -4.15
CA SER A 318 0.84 10.02 -3.50
C SER A 318 0.17 8.83 -2.83
N SER A 319 0.90 7.72 -2.72
CA SER A 319 0.40 6.54 -2.04
C SER A 319 0.16 6.81 -0.56
N PRO A 320 -0.95 6.33 0.04
CA PRO A 320 -1.17 6.44 1.47
C PRO A 320 -0.13 5.64 2.27
N TYR A 321 0.19 6.14 3.45
CA TYR A 321 1.18 5.59 4.37
C TYR A 321 0.51 4.81 5.50
N LEU A 322 0.96 3.57 5.75
CA LEU A 322 0.49 2.77 6.89
C LEU A 322 1.20 3.23 8.17
N LEU A 323 0.49 3.96 9.01
CA LEU A 323 1.00 4.55 10.25
C LEU A 323 1.11 3.52 11.39
N SER A 324 0.07 2.71 11.59
CA SER A 324 0.01 1.70 12.65
C SER A 324 -0.97 0.58 12.29
N ALA A 325 -0.72 -0.62 12.82
CA ALA A 325 -1.60 -1.77 12.70
C ALA A 325 -1.50 -2.66 13.94
N TYR A 326 -2.64 -3.16 14.43
CA TYR A 326 -2.67 -4.01 15.62
C TYR A 326 -3.95 -4.83 15.78
N GLY A 327 -3.84 -5.97 16.47
CA GLY A 327 -4.98 -6.79 16.83
C GLY A 327 -5.83 -6.10 17.88
N ILE A 328 -7.15 -6.14 17.71
CA ILE A 328 -8.12 -5.67 18.70
C ILE A 328 -9.23 -6.70 18.88
N ASP A 329 -9.97 -6.52 19.96
CA ASP A 329 -11.34 -6.98 20.14
C ASP A 329 -12.32 -5.85 19.74
N ASN A 330 -13.61 -6.13 19.74
CA ASN A 330 -14.63 -5.13 19.40
C ASN A 330 -15.01 -4.23 20.60
N THR A 331 -14.16 -4.09 21.63
CA THR A 331 -14.51 -3.39 22.88
C THR A 331 -14.05 -1.93 22.91
N ALA A 332 -13.32 -1.45 21.89
CA ALA A 332 -12.88 -0.06 21.83
C ALA A 332 -14.08 0.90 21.79
N THR A 333 -14.06 1.90 22.68
CA THR A 333 -15.16 2.86 22.83
C THR A 333 -15.00 4.07 21.91
N ALA A 334 -16.04 4.91 21.82
CA ALA A 334 -15.94 6.20 21.16
C ALA A 334 -14.89 7.13 21.80
N ASP A 335 -14.62 7.02 23.11
CA ASP A 335 -13.56 7.80 23.76
C ASP A 335 -12.17 7.34 23.33
N ASP A 336 -11.93 6.03 23.29
CA ASP A 336 -10.68 5.48 22.81
C ASP A 336 -10.35 6.01 21.39
N ILE A 337 -11.36 6.08 20.54
CA ILE A 337 -11.24 6.66 19.19
C ILE A 337 -10.87 8.15 19.25
N LEU A 338 -11.57 8.95 20.06
CA LEU A 338 -11.29 10.38 20.22
C LEU A 338 -9.85 10.64 20.70
N GLN A 339 -9.43 9.94 21.76
CA GLN A 339 -8.09 10.07 22.33
C GLN A 339 -7.02 9.67 21.32
N ARG A 340 -7.25 8.60 20.57
CA ARG A 340 -6.35 8.13 19.51
C ARG A 340 -6.23 9.12 18.36
N TRP A 341 -7.33 9.66 17.85
CA TRP A 341 -7.29 10.70 16.81
C TRP A 341 -6.59 11.97 17.28
N TRP A 342 -6.83 12.38 18.52
CA TRP A 342 -6.12 13.48 19.15
C TRP A 342 -4.61 13.24 19.25
N TYR A 343 -4.21 12.02 19.65
CA TYR A 343 -2.81 11.61 19.70
C TYR A 343 -2.16 11.65 18.31
N ILE A 344 -2.80 11.07 17.29
CA ILE A 344 -2.32 11.09 15.90
C ILE A 344 -2.16 12.53 15.41
N PHE A 345 -3.15 13.39 15.67
CA PHE A 345 -3.12 14.80 15.29
C PHE A 345 -1.91 15.52 15.90
N ASN A 346 -1.71 15.43 17.21
CA ASN A 346 -0.62 16.13 17.89
C ASN A 346 0.77 15.62 17.49
N GLN A 347 0.94 14.30 17.39
CA GLN A 347 2.22 13.70 17.01
C GLN A 347 2.60 14.03 15.57
N SER A 348 1.62 14.11 14.68
CA SER A 348 1.83 14.55 13.29
C SER A 348 2.15 16.04 13.23
N LEU A 349 1.42 16.87 13.99
CA LEU A 349 1.63 18.33 14.02
C LEU A 349 3.02 18.70 14.52
N GLN A 350 3.53 18.02 15.55
CA GLN A 350 4.90 18.17 16.06
C GLN A 350 5.97 17.92 14.99
N ARG A 351 5.63 17.16 13.94
CA ARG A 351 6.49 16.82 12.80
C ARG A 351 6.15 17.62 11.54
N ASN A 352 5.47 18.76 11.70
CA ASN A 352 5.04 19.64 10.62
C ASN A 352 4.10 18.99 9.59
N ILE A 353 3.27 18.03 10.06
CA ILE A 353 2.21 17.41 9.26
C ILE A 353 0.86 17.77 9.86
N ARG A 354 0.08 18.56 9.13
CA ARG A 354 -1.27 18.96 9.49
C ARG A 354 -2.30 17.94 8.97
N ILE A 355 -2.78 17.09 9.87
CA ILE A 355 -3.91 16.19 9.61
C ILE A 355 -5.18 17.03 9.49
N ILE A 356 -5.81 17.11 8.32
CA ILE A 356 -7.05 17.89 8.07
C ILE A 356 -8.26 17.21 8.70
N GLY A 357 -8.27 15.89 8.79
CA GLY A 357 -9.42 15.14 9.26
C GLY A 357 -9.24 13.63 9.19
N PHE A 358 -10.32 12.92 9.49
CA PHE A 358 -10.37 11.45 9.48
C PHE A 358 -11.58 10.92 8.71
N SER A 359 -11.44 9.73 8.16
CA SER A 359 -12.54 8.95 7.62
C SER A 359 -12.57 7.53 8.15
N THR A 360 -13.78 7.01 8.29
CA THR A 360 -14.04 5.65 8.79
C THR A 360 -15.27 5.08 8.09
N ASP A 361 -15.54 3.82 8.39
CA ASP A 361 -16.86 3.25 8.17
C ASP A 361 -17.91 3.90 9.09
N ALA A 362 -19.17 3.54 8.84
CA ALA A 362 -20.31 4.04 9.60
C ALA A 362 -20.64 3.13 10.80
N ASP A 363 -19.64 2.56 11.46
CA ASP A 363 -19.83 1.91 12.76
C ASP A 363 -20.31 2.97 13.78
N PRO A 364 -21.34 2.65 14.57
CA PRO A 364 -21.79 3.44 15.73
C PRO A 364 -20.71 4.19 16.51
N LYS A 365 -19.62 3.52 16.92
CA LYS A 365 -18.58 4.11 17.79
C LYS A 365 -17.80 5.21 17.08
N TYR A 366 -17.48 5.01 15.79
CA TYR A 366 -16.79 6.01 14.98
C TYR A 366 -17.71 7.19 14.66
N LEU A 367 -18.95 6.92 14.27
CA LEU A 367 -19.94 7.96 13.99
C LEU A 367 -20.18 8.87 15.21
N ARG A 368 -20.24 8.27 16.40
CA ARG A 368 -20.31 9.00 17.66
C ARG A 368 -19.07 9.84 17.92
N ALA A 369 -17.86 9.28 17.77
CA ALA A 369 -16.61 10.01 17.93
C ALA A 369 -16.54 11.22 16.98
N MET A 370 -16.92 11.07 15.71
CA MET A 370 -16.98 12.17 14.74
C MET A 370 -17.91 13.30 15.21
N ARG A 371 -19.11 12.96 15.68
CA ARG A 371 -20.10 13.93 16.19
C ARG A 371 -19.60 14.69 17.40
N LEU A 372 -18.99 13.98 18.36
CA LEU A 372 -18.44 14.57 19.57
C LEU A 372 -17.27 15.52 19.25
N MET A 373 -16.34 15.12 18.38
CA MET A 373 -15.15 15.91 18.07
C MET A 373 -15.43 17.13 17.19
N SER A 374 -16.35 17.02 16.22
CA SER A 374 -16.78 18.14 15.36
C SER A 374 -17.80 19.08 16.02
N GLY A 375 -18.40 18.63 17.13
CA GLY A 375 -19.54 19.29 17.73
C GLY A 375 -20.81 19.20 16.89
N PHE A 376 -20.88 18.27 15.93
CA PHE A 376 -22.05 18.02 15.10
C PHE A 376 -23.13 17.29 15.92
N LEU A 377 -24.09 18.05 16.45
CA LEU A 377 -25.19 17.53 17.28
C LEU A 377 -24.68 16.67 18.44
N GLY A 378 -23.54 17.08 19.01
CA GLY A 378 -22.82 16.43 20.10
C GLY A 378 -21.92 17.47 20.80
N ALA A 379 -21.56 17.22 22.05
CA ALA A 379 -20.70 18.13 22.81
C ALA A 379 -19.73 17.38 23.71
N LEU A 380 -18.47 17.82 23.68
CA LEU A 380 -17.42 17.47 24.64
C LEU A 380 -17.18 18.69 25.55
N PRO A 381 -17.98 18.88 26.62
CA PRO A 381 -17.89 20.09 27.45
C PRO A 381 -16.50 20.27 28.09
N ASN A 382 -15.86 19.16 28.44
CA ASN A 382 -14.55 19.15 29.09
C ASN A 382 -13.38 19.27 28.11
N PHE A 383 -13.64 19.23 26.80
CA PHE A 383 -12.60 19.21 25.78
C PHE A 383 -12.97 20.10 24.59
N GLN A 384 -12.51 21.35 24.63
CA GLN A 384 -12.88 22.37 23.64
C GLN A 384 -11.99 22.31 22.40
N VAL A 385 -12.12 21.21 21.64
CA VAL A 385 -11.36 20.92 20.40
C VAL A 385 -11.35 22.12 19.43
N HIS A 386 -12.51 22.77 19.27
CA HIS A 386 -12.70 23.91 18.38
C HIS A 386 -11.88 25.15 18.72
N GLN A 387 -11.43 25.31 19.98
CA GLN A 387 -10.61 26.45 20.42
C GLN A 387 -9.10 26.22 20.24
N HIS A 388 -8.70 25.07 19.69
CA HIS A 388 -7.29 24.78 19.48
C HIS A 388 -6.66 25.80 18.50
N PRO A 389 -5.42 26.28 18.72
CA PRO A 389 -4.80 27.33 17.90
C PRO A 389 -4.66 27.00 16.40
N GLN A 390 -4.67 25.71 16.05
CA GLN A 390 -4.61 25.22 14.68
C GLN A 390 -5.99 24.96 14.05
N ALA A 391 -7.08 25.32 14.75
CA ALA A 391 -8.43 25.14 14.22
C ALA A 391 -8.62 26.00 12.97
N PHE A 392 -9.22 25.39 11.95
CA PHE A 392 -9.65 26.11 10.76
C PHE A 392 -10.88 26.93 11.09
N GLN A 393 -11.04 28.06 10.39
CA GLN A 393 -12.19 28.94 10.59
C GLN A 393 -12.93 29.14 9.27
N ILE A 394 -14.25 29.14 9.28
CA ILE A 394 -15.05 29.59 8.13
C ILE A 394 -16.00 30.70 8.56
N LYS A 395 -16.36 31.57 7.61
CA LYS A 395 -17.43 32.56 7.81
C LYS A 395 -18.77 31.89 7.55
N ILE A 396 -19.53 31.61 8.61
CA ILE A 396 -20.92 31.15 8.50
C ILE A 396 -21.82 32.38 8.52
N LYS A 397 -22.70 32.51 7.53
CA LYS A 397 -23.65 33.62 7.50
C LYS A 397 -24.80 33.33 8.45
N SER A 398 -25.31 34.37 9.11
CA SER A 398 -26.34 34.25 10.16
C SER A 398 -27.64 33.56 9.72
N HIS A 399 -27.94 33.59 8.43
CA HIS A 399 -29.14 32.97 7.86
C HIS A 399 -28.94 31.51 7.43
N TRP A 400 -27.75 30.93 7.57
CA TRP A 400 -27.44 29.51 7.27
C TRP A 400 -27.98 28.57 8.35
N SER A 401 -29.28 28.64 8.60
CA SER A 401 -30.02 27.75 9.52
C SER A 401 -29.92 26.27 9.14
N TRP A 402 -29.59 25.98 7.89
CA TRP A 402 -29.43 24.64 7.34
C TRP A 402 -28.06 24.00 7.60
N PHE A 403 -27.07 24.78 8.06
CA PHE A 403 -25.70 24.33 8.31
C PHE A 403 -25.44 24.15 9.82
N TYR A 404 -25.07 22.93 10.23
CA TYR A 404 -24.99 22.54 11.65
C TYR A 404 -23.58 22.41 12.22
N LEU A 405 -22.52 22.60 11.43
CA LEU A 405 -21.16 22.66 11.97
C LEU A 405 -20.86 24.05 12.55
N ARG A 406 -19.96 24.10 13.52
CA ARG A 406 -19.46 25.34 14.11
C ARG A 406 -18.49 26.04 13.16
N GLU A 407 -18.33 27.36 13.31
CA GLU A 407 -17.40 28.17 12.52
C GLU A 407 -15.93 27.75 12.65
N GLN A 408 -15.56 27.13 13.78
CA GLN A 408 -14.22 26.65 14.06
C GLN A 408 -14.21 25.14 14.15
N GLN A 409 -13.35 24.50 13.36
CA GLN A 409 -13.17 23.04 13.31
C GLN A 409 -11.69 22.72 13.29
N LEU A 410 -11.24 21.88 14.23
CA LEU A 410 -9.87 21.38 14.20
C LEU A 410 -9.69 20.28 13.14
N LEU A 411 -10.69 19.41 13.01
CA LEU A 411 -10.67 18.26 12.13
C LEU A 411 -11.98 18.18 11.37
N LEU A 412 -11.90 17.75 10.12
CA LEU A 412 -13.06 17.38 9.31
C LEU A 412 -13.29 15.87 9.37
N PHE A 413 -14.52 15.44 9.18
CA PHE A 413 -14.88 14.03 9.23
C PHE A 413 -15.69 13.61 8.02
N PHE A 414 -15.31 12.50 7.41
CA PHE A 414 -16.03 11.91 6.28
C PHE A 414 -16.32 10.45 6.57
N GLN A 415 -17.58 10.08 6.42
CA GLN A 415 -18.03 8.70 6.36
C GLN A 415 -17.71 8.14 4.97
N ASP A 416 -17.20 6.90 4.90
CA ASP A 416 -16.81 6.29 3.64
C ASP A 416 -17.97 6.26 2.64
N PRO A 417 -17.85 6.92 1.48
CA PRO A 417 -18.94 7.00 0.51
C PRO A 417 -19.33 5.64 -0.09
N THR A 418 -18.39 4.72 -0.26
CA THR A 418 -18.66 3.37 -0.77
C THR A 418 -19.54 2.62 0.22
N HIS A 419 -19.19 2.68 1.52
CA HIS A 419 -20.00 2.07 2.57
C HIS A 419 -21.36 2.74 2.69
N LEU A 420 -21.44 4.07 2.61
CA LEU A 420 -22.71 4.80 2.62
C LEU A 420 -23.65 4.32 1.50
N VAL A 421 -23.15 4.21 0.27
CA VAL A 421 -23.93 3.73 -0.88
C VAL A 421 -24.38 2.28 -0.67
N THR A 422 -23.49 1.40 -0.19
CA THR A 422 -23.89 -0.01 0.11
C THR A 422 -24.91 -0.11 1.24
N LYS A 423 -24.87 0.76 2.26
CA LYS A 423 -25.89 0.79 3.33
C LYS A 423 -27.27 1.17 2.80
N TRP A 424 -27.36 2.13 1.88
CA TRP A 424 -28.62 2.46 1.21
C TRP A 424 -29.12 1.26 0.38
N ARG A 425 -28.25 0.64 -0.44
CA ARG A 425 -28.62 -0.59 -1.16
C ARG A 425 -29.13 -1.66 -0.20
N ASN A 426 -28.37 -1.99 0.85
CA ASN A 426 -28.74 -3.07 1.77
C ASN A 426 -30.06 -2.77 2.50
N ARG A 427 -30.35 -1.48 2.75
CA ARG A 427 -31.64 -1.08 3.32
C ARG A 427 -32.81 -1.32 2.37
N LEU A 428 -32.62 -1.10 1.07
CA LEU A 428 -33.61 -1.47 0.04
C LEU A 428 -33.83 -3.00 -0.03
N LEU A 429 -32.77 -3.79 0.20
CA LEU A 429 -32.82 -5.25 0.16
C LEU A 429 -33.31 -5.90 1.46
N SER A 430 -33.49 -5.12 2.53
CA SER A 430 -33.82 -5.65 3.85
C SER A 430 -35.28 -6.08 3.92
N ALA A 431 -35.53 -7.31 4.37
CA ALA A 431 -36.87 -7.84 4.59
C ALA A 431 -37.62 -7.17 5.76
N THR A 432 -36.90 -6.46 6.64
CA THR A 432 -37.48 -5.80 7.82
C THR A 432 -37.89 -4.34 7.56
N ALA A 433 -37.45 -3.78 6.43
CA ALA A 433 -37.70 -2.40 6.04
C ALA A 433 -39.02 -2.29 5.26
N GLU A 434 -39.82 -1.28 5.60
CA GLU A 434 -41.08 -0.94 4.93
C GLU A 434 -40.98 0.52 4.47
N LEU A 435 -40.16 0.78 3.45
CA LEU A 435 -39.80 2.14 3.07
C LEU A 435 -40.93 2.82 2.27
N TYR A 436 -41.31 4.03 2.65
CA TYR A 436 -42.31 4.85 1.94
C TYR A 436 -41.83 6.28 1.79
N ILE A 437 -42.04 6.86 0.60
CA ILE A 437 -41.90 8.30 0.35
C ILE A 437 -43.30 8.82 0.04
N GLY A 438 -43.96 9.47 1.02
CA GLY A 438 -45.32 9.95 0.84
C GLY A 438 -46.34 8.80 0.72
N ASN A 439 -47.06 8.78 -0.40
CA ASN A 439 -47.98 7.72 -0.78
C ASN A 439 -47.32 6.63 -1.65
N GLN A 440 -46.02 6.77 -1.97
CA GLN A 440 -45.30 5.85 -2.84
C GLN A 440 -44.51 4.82 -2.03
N SER A 441 -44.60 3.56 -2.43
CA SER A 441 -43.82 2.47 -1.81
C SER A 441 -42.44 2.35 -2.46
N ILE A 442 -41.43 2.01 -1.65
CA ILE A 442 -40.12 1.61 -2.14
C ILE A 442 -40.02 0.11 -1.95
N SER A 443 -39.80 -0.62 -3.05
CA SER A 443 -39.83 -2.08 -3.02
C SER A 443 -38.77 -2.68 -3.92
N ILE A 444 -38.07 -3.70 -3.42
CA ILE A 444 -37.17 -4.52 -4.22
C ILE A 444 -37.95 -5.36 -5.25
N ASN A 445 -39.23 -5.63 -5.01
CA ASN A 445 -40.06 -6.39 -5.93
C ASN A 445 -40.18 -5.70 -7.30
N HIS A 446 -40.23 -4.35 -7.34
CA HIS A 446 -40.21 -3.62 -8.60
C HIS A 446 -38.98 -3.96 -9.47
N LEU A 447 -37.83 -4.24 -8.84
CA LEU A 447 -36.61 -4.64 -9.55
C LEU A 447 -36.61 -6.13 -9.92
N HIS A 448 -37.20 -6.99 -9.09
CA HIS A 448 -37.44 -8.39 -9.43
C HIS A 448 -38.35 -8.50 -10.65
N ASP A 449 -39.45 -7.76 -10.67
CA ASP A 449 -40.42 -7.74 -11.76
C ASP A 449 -39.75 -7.28 -13.05
N ILE A 450 -38.93 -6.23 -13.03
CA ILE A 450 -38.16 -5.81 -14.22
C ILE A 450 -37.20 -6.90 -14.72
N ILE A 451 -36.54 -7.64 -13.83
CA ILE A 451 -35.58 -8.69 -14.19
C ILE A 451 -36.30 -9.93 -14.77
N GLU A 452 -37.51 -10.21 -14.31
CA GLU A 452 -38.28 -11.41 -14.69
C GLU A 452 -39.32 -11.14 -15.79
N ASN A 453 -39.52 -9.87 -16.17
CA ASN A 453 -40.48 -9.46 -17.20
C ASN A 453 -39.96 -9.74 -18.62
N ASP A 454 -40.76 -10.45 -19.42
CA ASP A 454 -40.46 -10.77 -20.82
C ASP A 454 -40.35 -9.54 -21.75
N THR A 455 -40.84 -8.37 -21.30
CA THR A 455 -40.83 -7.11 -22.04
C THR A 455 -39.43 -6.49 -22.11
N TYR A 456 -38.60 -6.69 -21.08
CA TYR A 456 -37.28 -6.09 -20.97
C TYR A 456 -36.20 -7.16 -20.94
N SER A 457 -35.18 -6.99 -21.75
CA SER A 457 -34.01 -7.86 -21.73
C SER A 457 -32.94 -7.32 -20.78
N LYS A 458 -31.99 -8.19 -20.39
CA LYS A 458 -30.80 -7.78 -19.63
C LYS A 458 -30.01 -6.64 -20.29
N LEU A 459 -30.07 -6.49 -21.61
CA LEU A 459 -29.39 -5.40 -22.30
C LEU A 459 -30.08 -4.04 -22.08
N ASP A 460 -31.38 -4.05 -21.77
CA ASP A 460 -32.16 -2.85 -21.52
C ASP A 460 -31.97 -2.35 -20.08
N HIS A 461 -32.06 -3.26 -19.10
CA HIS A 461 -32.00 -2.86 -17.68
C HIS A 461 -30.64 -3.09 -17.01
N GLY A 462 -29.74 -3.92 -17.57
CA GLY A 462 -28.37 -4.14 -17.08
C GLY A 462 -28.23 -4.95 -15.78
N LEU A 463 -29.34 -5.31 -15.12
CA LEU A 463 -29.38 -6.02 -13.84
C LEU A 463 -29.29 -7.55 -13.99
N THR A 464 -28.92 -8.21 -12.89
CA THR A 464 -28.95 -9.66 -12.71
C THR A 464 -29.50 -10.01 -11.33
N LYS A 465 -29.97 -11.24 -11.13
CA LYS A 465 -30.48 -11.68 -9.80
C LYS A 465 -29.44 -11.51 -8.68
N SER A 466 -28.14 -11.62 -8.99
CA SER A 466 -27.06 -11.38 -8.02
C SER A 466 -26.92 -9.91 -7.59
N ASP A 467 -27.33 -8.96 -8.43
CA ASP A 467 -27.22 -7.53 -8.11
C ASP A 467 -28.18 -7.12 -6.99
N ILE A 468 -29.31 -7.82 -6.88
CA ILE A 468 -30.34 -7.62 -5.85
C ILE A 468 -30.33 -8.71 -4.76
N ASN A 469 -29.27 -9.52 -4.71
CA ASN A 469 -29.14 -10.55 -3.67
C ASN A 469 -28.75 -9.91 -2.32
N PRO A 470 -29.54 -10.10 -1.25
CA PRO A 470 -29.24 -9.55 0.08
C PRO A 470 -28.02 -10.19 0.75
N LYS A 471 -27.62 -11.41 0.35
CA LYS A 471 -26.47 -12.12 0.98
C LYS A 471 -25.13 -11.43 0.76
N ASP A 472 -24.95 -10.79 -0.40
CA ASP A 472 -23.74 -10.03 -0.69
C ASP A 472 -23.92 -8.56 -0.30
N ARG A 473 -23.71 -8.26 0.99
CA ARG A 473 -23.86 -6.92 1.58
C ARG A 473 -22.77 -5.94 1.13
N GLN A 474 -21.67 -6.41 0.56
CA GLN A 474 -20.53 -5.60 0.13
C GLN A 474 -20.47 -5.38 -1.40
N ASN A 475 -21.53 -5.77 -2.14
CA ASN A 475 -21.58 -5.63 -3.60
C ASN A 475 -21.73 -4.18 -4.06
N PHE A 476 -20.66 -3.40 -3.99
CA PHE A 476 -20.66 -2.03 -4.48
C PHE A 476 -20.88 -1.93 -6.01
N SER A 477 -20.49 -2.95 -6.77
CA SER A 477 -20.65 -2.95 -8.23
C SER A 477 -22.12 -2.91 -8.66
N SER A 478 -23.00 -3.56 -7.89
CA SER A 478 -24.45 -3.53 -8.13
C SER A 478 -25.05 -2.13 -7.95
N CYS A 479 -24.50 -1.31 -7.04
CA CYS A 479 -24.98 0.05 -6.81
C CYS A 479 -24.88 0.90 -8.09
N PHE A 480 -23.81 0.76 -8.88
CA PHE A 480 -23.71 1.46 -10.16
C PHE A 480 -24.79 1.03 -11.16
N LYS A 481 -25.08 -0.27 -11.25
CA LYS A 481 -26.11 -0.78 -12.16
C LYS A 481 -27.51 -0.34 -11.74
N LEU A 482 -27.80 -0.37 -10.43
CA LEU A 482 -29.04 0.12 -9.83
C LEU A 482 -29.26 1.63 -10.04
N THR A 483 -28.21 2.37 -10.39
CA THR A 483 -28.25 3.81 -10.65
C THR A 483 -28.03 4.17 -12.12
N SER A 484 -28.22 3.21 -13.02
CA SER A 484 -28.11 3.43 -14.46
C SER A 484 -29.30 4.22 -15.00
N ASN A 485 -29.04 5.09 -15.98
CA ASN A 485 -30.10 5.88 -16.62
C ASN A 485 -31.11 5.00 -17.36
N ASP A 486 -30.67 3.88 -17.94
CA ASP A 486 -31.54 2.95 -18.65
C ASP A 486 -32.58 2.33 -17.70
N LEU A 487 -32.14 1.89 -16.50
CA LEU A 487 -33.05 1.42 -15.47
C LEU A 487 -34.02 2.52 -14.99
N PHE A 488 -33.54 3.76 -14.85
CA PHE A 488 -34.40 4.88 -14.46
C PHE A 488 -35.50 5.15 -15.48
N ASN A 489 -35.20 5.05 -16.78
CA ASN A 489 -36.19 5.21 -17.83
C ASN A 489 -37.27 4.13 -17.77
N ILE A 490 -36.89 2.89 -17.46
CA ILE A 490 -37.82 1.76 -17.30
C ILE A 490 -38.73 1.98 -16.09
N LEU A 491 -38.15 2.29 -14.92
CA LEU A 491 -38.94 2.58 -13.71
C LEU A 491 -39.89 3.78 -13.94
N ASN A 492 -39.44 4.83 -14.62
CA ASN A 492 -40.27 6.00 -14.88
C ASN A 492 -41.49 5.72 -15.79
N ALA A 493 -41.56 4.55 -16.44
CA ALA A 493 -42.72 4.16 -17.25
C ALA A 493 -43.89 3.64 -16.41
N ASP A 494 -43.66 3.27 -15.15
CA ASP A 494 -44.69 2.74 -14.24
C ASP A 494 -44.79 3.61 -12.98
N ASP A 495 -45.97 4.18 -12.78
CA ASP A 495 -46.28 5.06 -11.65
C ASP A 495 -46.10 4.38 -10.28
N ASP A 496 -46.30 3.05 -10.18
CA ASP A 496 -46.15 2.31 -8.90
C ASP A 496 -44.67 2.23 -8.47
N THR A 497 -43.74 2.32 -9.42
CA THR A 497 -42.31 2.24 -9.13
C THR A 497 -41.68 3.58 -8.76
N ARG A 498 -42.46 4.67 -8.79
CA ARG A 498 -41.99 6.05 -8.59
C ARG A 498 -41.23 6.23 -7.28
N GLY A 499 -41.68 5.60 -6.19
CA GLY A 499 -40.97 5.64 -4.90
C GLY A 499 -39.56 5.04 -4.99
N THR A 500 -39.45 3.89 -5.67
CA THR A 500 -38.17 3.20 -5.89
C THR A 500 -37.25 3.99 -6.81
N LEU A 501 -37.78 4.60 -7.87
CA LEU A 501 -37.04 5.50 -8.74
C LEU A 501 -36.42 6.67 -7.96
N LEU A 502 -37.20 7.34 -7.10
CA LEU A 502 -36.69 8.44 -6.28
C LEU A 502 -35.60 7.97 -5.32
N TYR A 503 -35.81 6.83 -4.67
CA TYR A 503 -34.80 6.23 -3.78
C TYR A 503 -33.47 5.98 -4.50
N LEU A 504 -33.52 5.39 -5.70
CA LEU A 504 -32.33 5.12 -6.51
C LEU A 504 -31.70 6.39 -7.09
N ARG A 505 -32.48 7.44 -7.39
CA ARG A 505 -31.95 8.76 -7.75
C ARG A 505 -31.14 9.36 -6.59
N MET A 506 -31.62 9.25 -5.35
CA MET A 506 -30.83 9.69 -4.19
C MET A 506 -29.49 8.94 -4.11
N LEU A 507 -29.52 7.62 -4.34
CA LEU A 507 -28.31 6.80 -4.38
C LEU A 507 -27.33 7.27 -5.47
N LYS A 508 -27.83 7.59 -6.67
CA LYS A 508 -27.03 8.15 -7.77
C LYS A 508 -26.40 9.49 -7.38
N MET A 509 -27.14 10.37 -6.70
CA MET A 509 -26.62 11.68 -6.27
C MET A 509 -25.50 11.56 -5.22
N ILE A 510 -25.57 10.56 -4.32
CA ILE A 510 -24.45 10.26 -3.40
C ILE A 510 -23.20 9.84 -4.18
N ILE A 511 -23.35 8.97 -5.20
CA ILE A 511 -22.24 8.53 -6.06
C ILE A 511 -21.63 9.73 -6.80
N VAL A 512 -22.46 10.60 -7.39
CA VAL A 512 -22.03 11.80 -8.12
C VAL A 512 -21.27 12.76 -7.20
N ALA A 513 -21.75 12.96 -5.97
CA ALA A 513 -21.14 13.87 -5.01
C ALA A 513 -19.73 13.41 -4.57
N TYR A 514 -19.56 12.12 -4.26
CA TYR A 514 -18.38 11.68 -3.50
C TYR A 514 -17.48 10.66 -4.21
N ILE A 515 -17.98 9.93 -5.22
CA ILE A 515 -17.27 8.79 -5.81
C ILE A 515 -16.83 9.09 -7.25
N GLU A 516 -17.73 9.65 -8.06
CA GLU A 516 -17.45 9.94 -9.46
C GLU A 516 -16.30 10.96 -9.58
N LYS A 517 -15.27 10.66 -10.38
CA LYS A 517 -14.03 11.46 -10.42
C LYS A 517 -14.12 12.70 -11.31
N THR A 518 -15.01 12.67 -12.31
CA THR A 518 -15.17 13.70 -13.34
C THR A 518 -16.15 14.81 -12.98
N THR A 519 -16.88 14.66 -11.87
CA THR A 519 -17.88 15.63 -11.40
C THR A 519 -17.23 16.92 -10.90
N THR A 520 -17.78 18.07 -11.33
CA THR A 520 -17.35 19.41 -10.92
C THR A 520 -17.70 19.72 -9.47
N ILE A 521 -17.06 20.73 -8.86
CA ILE A 521 -17.27 21.04 -7.43
C ILE A 521 -18.69 21.53 -7.16
N VAL A 522 -19.25 22.36 -8.06
CA VAL A 522 -20.63 22.85 -7.97
C VAL A 522 -21.62 21.69 -7.99
N GLU A 523 -21.45 20.75 -8.94
CA GLU A 523 -22.33 19.59 -9.08
C GLU A 523 -22.26 18.68 -7.86
N ARG A 524 -21.07 18.47 -7.30
CA ARG A 524 -20.90 17.68 -6.07
C ARG A 524 -21.64 18.30 -4.89
N LEU A 525 -21.47 19.61 -4.71
CA LEU A 525 -22.10 20.34 -3.61
C LEU A 525 -23.63 20.31 -3.76
N ARG A 526 -24.14 20.57 -4.97
CA ARG A 526 -25.59 20.51 -5.26
C ARG A 526 -26.16 19.12 -5.00
N SER A 527 -25.48 18.09 -5.52
CA SER A 527 -25.90 16.69 -5.33
C SER A 527 -25.91 16.28 -3.85
N ALA A 528 -24.86 16.61 -3.10
CA ALA A 528 -24.77 16.32 -1.68
C ALA A 528 -25.90 16.96 -0.87
N TRP A 529 -26.15 18.26 -1.10
CA TRP A 529 -27.16 19.00 -0.35
C TRP A 529 -28.59 18.69 -0.77
N CYS A 530 -28.84 18.35 -2.04
CA CYS A 530 -30.15 17.86 -2.45
C CYS A 530 -30.48 16.54 -1.72
N VAL A 531 -29.48 15.65 -1.53
CA VAL A 531 -29.66 14.45 -0.72
C VAL A 531 -29.98 14.76 0.74
N VAL A 532 -29.27 15.73 1.34
CA VAL A 532 -29.59 16.21 2.68
C VAL A 532 -31.04 16.70 2.75
N PHE A 533 -31.44 17.65 1.90
CA PHE A 533 -32.77 18.24 1.96
C PHE A 533 -33.89 17.25 1.67
N PHE A 534 -33.70 16.35 0.71
CA PHE A 534 -34.63 15.26 0.47
C PHE A 534 -34.80 14.38 1.73
N CYS A 535 -33.70 13.96 2.36
CA CYS A 535 -33.75 13.16 3.59
C CYS A 535 -34.41 13.92 4.74
N ARG A 536 -34.15 15.22 4.87
CA ARG A 536 -34.74 16.12 5.86
C ARG A 536 -36.26 16.25 5.70
N LEU A 537 -36.74 16.47 4.48
CA LEU A 537 -38.17 16.52 4.14
C LEU A 537 -38.83 15.16 4.42
N TRP A 538 -38.22 14.08 3.94
CA TRP A 538 -38.71 12.71 4.12
C TRP A 538 -38.79 12.32 5.61
N PHE A 539 -37.72 12.54 6.38
CA PHE A 539 -37.70 12.25 7.81
C PHE A 539 -38.77 13.02 8.59
N THR A 540 -38.92 14.32 8.29
CA THR A 540 -39.92 15.17 8.94
C THR A 540 -41.34 14.69 8.64
N TRP A 541 -41.60 14.29 7.41
CA TRP A 541 -42.87 13.69 7.02
C TRP A 541 -43.14 12.37 7.75
N VAL A 542 -42.16 11.46 7.82
CA VAL A 542 -42.29 10.20 8.58
C VAL A 542 -42.63 10.51 10.05
N LYS A 543 -41.99 11.50 10.65
CA LYS A 543 -42.26 11.92 12.05
C LYS A 543 -43.69 12.40 12.23
N PHE A 544 -44.20 13.26 11.35
CA PHE A 544 -45.59 13.72 11.45
C PHE A 544 -46.59 12.59 11.20
N LYS A 545 -46.41 11.80 10.14
CA LYS A 545 -47.33 10.71 9.81
C LYS A 545 -47.39 9.66 10.91
N THR A 546 -46.24 9.30 11.50
CA THR A 546 -46.18 8.36 12.64
C THR A 546 -46.79 8.95 13.91
N PHE A 547 -46.61 10.26 14.16
CA PHE A 547 -47.25 10.97 15.27
C PHE A 547 -48.79 10.95 15.15
N TYR A 548 -49.33 11.24 13.97
CA TYR A 548 -50.77 11.19 13.72
C TYR A 548 -51.34 9.76 13.73
N SER A 549 -50.54 8.75 13.40
CA SER A 549 -50.97 7.34 13.33
C SER A 549 -50.93 6.58 14.67
N THR A 550 -50.24 7.09 15.72
CA THR A 550 -50.04 6.33 16.96
C THR A 550 -50.43 7.06 18.25
N GLN A 551 -51.72 7.04 18.58
CA GLN A 551 -52.17 6.94 19.98
C GLN A 551 -52.07 5.50 20.54
N THR A 552 -51.73 4.48 19.74
CA THR A 552 -51.81 3.06 20.20
C THR A 552 -50.68 2.10 19.86
N ARG A 553 -49.56 2.46 19.20
CA ARG A 553 -48.44 1.50 19.01
C ARG A 553 -47.04 2.13 19.11
N LYS A 554 -46.38 1.94 20.26
CA LYS A 554 -44.94 2.14 20.50
C LYS A 554 -44.06 1.08 19.77
N LYS A 555 -44.31 0.77 18.49
CA LYS A 555 -43.47 -0.18 17.73
C LYS A 555 -42.89 0.46 16.46
N ASN A 556 -41.56 0.59 16.49
CA ASN A 556 -40.55 0.82 15.45
C ASN A 556 -40.77 1.93 14.41
N LYS A 557 -40.41 3.16 14.80
CA LYS A 557 -40.20 4.30 13.87
C LYS A 557 -39.10 4.05 12.83
N SER A 558 -38.21 3.08 13.07
CA SER A 558 -37.03 2.79 12.23
C SER A 558 -37.36 2.09 10.90
N LYS A 559 -38.51 1.42 10.77
CA LYS A 559 -38.85 0.64 9.56
C LYS A 559 -39.15 1.47 8.32
N TYR A 560 -39.63 2.70 8.49
CA TYR A 560 -40.19 3.54 7.42
C TYR A 560 -39.18 4.50 6.77
N PHE A 561 -37.92 4.46 7.19
CA PHE A 561 -36.87 5.36 6.76
C PHE A 561 -35.54 4.62 6.59
N ILE A 562 -34.55 5.28 6.00
CA ILE A 562 -33.16 4.80 6.02
C ILE A 562 -32.64 4.69 7.46
N THR A 563 -31.60 3.89 7.66
CA THR A 563 -31.02 3.71 9.00
C THR A 563 -30.46 5.03 9.53
N GLN A 564 -30.50 5.23 10.85
CA GLN A 564 -30.00 6.45 11.48
C GLN A 564 -28.53 6.71 11.15
N ALA A 565 -27.71 5.65 11.09
CA ALA A 565 -26.30 5.76 10.71
C ALA A 565 -26.14 6.25 9.26
N ALA A 566 -26.94 5.75 8.31
CA ALA A 566 -26.91 6.21 6.93
C ALA A 566 -27.35 7.67 6.80
N TYR A 567 -28.41 8.07 7.52
CA TYR A 567 -28.90 9.45 7.52
C TYR A 567 -27.87 10.44 8.09
N LEU A 568 -27.29 10.13 9.26
CA LEU A 568 -26.24 10.96 9.86
C LEU A 568 -24.99 11.03 8.97
N SER A 569 -24.65 9.95 8.25
CA SER A 569 -23.53 9.95 7.31
C SER A 569 -23.74 10.90 6.13
N VAL A 570 -24.97 10.97 5.59
CA VAL A 570 -25.34 11.96 4.55
C VAL A 570 -25.14 13.37 5.08
N GLU A 571 -25.66 13.66 6.27
CA GLU A 571 -25.53 14.99 6.89
C GLU A 571 -24.06 15.34 7.14
N ILE A 572 -23.28 14.47 7.78
CA ILE A 572 -21.86 14.70 8.10
C ILE A 572 -21.06 14.95 6.82
N ASN A 573 -21.21 14.12 5.79
CA ASN A 573 -20.43 14.27 4.56
C ASN A 573 -20.75 15.57 3.82
N ALA A 574 -22.03 15.98 3.75
CA ALA A 574 -22.41 17.22 3.06
C ALA A 574 -21.91 18.47 3.78
N HIS A 575 -22.01 18.48 5.13
CA HIS A 575 -21.50 19.59 5.93
C HIS A 575 -19.98 19.71 5.82
N ASN A 576 -19.25 18.60 5.91
CA ASN A 576 -17.79 18.60 5.82
C ASN A 576 -17.31 18.94 4.39
N LEU A 577 -18.03 18.51 3.35
CA LEU A 577 -17.75 18.92 1.96
C LEU A 577 -17.87 20.43 1.78
N LEU A 578 -18.96 21.04 2.26
CA LEU A 578 -19.13 22.49 2.19
C LEU A 578 -18.07 23.22 3.02
N TYR A 579 -17.72 22.70 4.21
CA TYR A 579 -16.66 23.26 5.03
C TYR A 579 -15.32 23.24 4.29
N LEU A 580 -14.96 22.11 3.67
CA LEU A 580 -13.75 21.95 2.87
C LEU A 580 -13.69 22.93 1.69
N ILE A 581 -14.78 23.06 0.92
CA ILE A 581 -14.91 24.06 -0.16
C ILE A 581 -14.71 25.47 0.38
N SER A 582 -15.30 25.77 1.54
CA SER A 582 -15.15 27.08 2.19
C SER A 582 -13.72 27.37 2.63
N LEU A 583 -12.97 26.36 3.09
CA LEU A 583 -11.55 26.51 3.46
C LEU A 583 -10.67 26.81 2.25
N VAL A 584 -10.89 26.13 1.13
CA VAL A 584 -10.17 26.41 -0.12
C VAL A 584 -10.54 27.78 -0.67
N LYS A 585 -11.83 28.14 -0.69
CA LYS A 585 -12.30 29.46 -1.10
C LYS A 585 -11.71 30.59 -0.24
N GLN A 586 -11.51 30.33 1.06
CA GLN A 586 -10.87 31.27 2.00
C GLN A 586 -9.33 31.15 2.02
N LYS A 587 -8.74 30.35 1.14
CA LYS A 587 -7.28 30.14 1.00
C LYS A 587 -6.59 29.62 2.26
N GLN A 588 -7.32 28.92 3.14
CA GLN A 588 -6.77 28.21 4.29
C GLN A 588 -6.24 26.82 3.93
N LEU A 589 -6.74 26.23 2.84
CA LEU A 589 -6.27 24.98 2.28
C LEU A 589 -5.93 25.15 0.79
N PRO A 590 -5.00 24.34 0.26
CA PRO A 590 -4.65 24.38 -1.15
C PRO A 590 -5.79 23.83 -2.02
N PRO A 591 -5.92 24.25 -3.30
CA PRO A 591 -7.02 23.80 -4.17
C PRO A 591 -7.09 22.29 -4.38
N GLN A 592 -5.94 21.62 -4.32
CA GLN A 592 -5.82 20.17 -4.44
C GLN A 592 -6.47 19.43 -3.26
N ALA A 593 -6.77 20.11 -2.15
CA ALA A 593 -7.62 19.57 -1.09
C ALA A 593 -9.05 19.26 -1.57
N LEU A 594 -9.47 19.70 -2.76
CA LEU A 594 -10.77 19.35 -3.35
C LEU A 594 -10.76 18.09 -4.21
N HIS A 595 -9.70 17.29 -4.15
CA HIS A 595 -9.75 15.91 -4.60
C HIS A 595 -10.60 15.07 -3.65
N ILE A 596 -11.93 15.21 -3.72
CA ILE A 596 -12.89 14.61 -2.77
C ILE A 596 -12.69 13.09 -2.57
N HIS A 597 -12.17 12.41 -3.59
CA HIS A 597 -11.87 10.97 -3.54
C HIS A 597 -10.70 10.56 -2.63
N ILE A 598 -10.00 11.50 -1.98
CA ILE A 598 -9.01 11.19 -0.92
C ILE A 598 -9.64 11.17 0.47
N PHE A 599 -10.88 11.67 0.62
CA PHE A 599 -11.59 11.78 1.90
C PHE A 599 -12.49 10.55 2.14
N ASN A 600 -11.88 9.37 2.19
CA ASN A 600 -12.55 8.09 2.46
C ASN A 600 -11.58 7.07 3.05
N SER A 601 -12.10 5.93 3.51
CA SER A 601 -11.31 4.85 4.12
C SER A 601 -10.85 3.78 3.12
N GLN A 602 -10.95 4.02 1.81
CA GLN A 602 -10.55 3.03 0.78
C GLN A 602 -9.04 2.71 0.82
N ALA A 603 -8.22 3.57 1.43
CA ALA A 603 -6.81 3.27 1.71
C ALA A 603 -6.66 2.05 2.64
N CYS A 604 -7.54 1.91 3.65
CA CYS A 604 -7.57 0.76 4.54
C CYS A 604 -7.98 -0.52 3.78
N GLU A 605 -9.09 -0.46 3.02
CA GLU A 605 -9.53 -1.62 2.22
C GLU A 605 -8.49 -2.04 1.18
N SER A 606 -7.80 -1.07 0.57
CA SER A 606 -6.70 -1.35 -0.36
C SER A 606 -5.55 -2.10 0.31
N ILE A 607 -5.11 -1.71 1.52
CA ILE A 607 -4.04 -2.44 2.22
C ILE A 607 -4.49 -3.83 2.65
N PHE A 608 -5.75 -3.99 3.08
CA PHE A 608 -6.32 -5.30 3.39
C PHE A 608 -6.33 -6.22 2.17
N ARG A 609 -6.87 -5.75 1.03
CA ARG A 609 -6.90 -6.52 -0.22
C ARG A 609 -5.50 -6.87 -0.71
N ASN A 610 -4.56 -5.92 -0.69
CA ASN A 610 -3.19 -6.15 -1.16
C ASN A 610 -2.44 -7.15 -0.26
N THR A 611 -2.63 -7.10 1.06
CA THR A 611 -2.03 -8.07 1.98
C THR A 611 -2.67 -9.46 1.87
N ARG A 612 -3.98 -9.56 1.60
CA ARG A 612 -4.64 -10.83 1.24
C ARG A 612 -4.10 -11.41 -0.07
N ALA A 613 -3.84 -10.56 -1.06
CA ALA A 613 -3.29 -10.96 -2.36
C ALA A 613 -1.82 -11.44 -2.29
N LEU A 614 -1.03 -10.96 -1.32
CA LEU A 614 0.34 -11.43 -1.07
C LEU A 614 0.40 -12.79 -0.36
N SER A 615 -0.37 -13.78 -0.83
CA SER A 615 -0.29 -15.17 -0.39
C SER A 615 0.81 -15.93 -1.16
N GLY A 616 1.34 -17.01 -0.58
CA GLY A 616 2.38 -17.79 -1.23
C GLY A 616 1.87 -18.47 -2.51
N ILE A 617 2.77 -18.72 -3.47
CA ILE A 617 2.44 -19.51 -4.66
C ILE A 617 1.94 -20.88 -4.19
N TYR A 618 0.77 -21.31 -4.68
CA TYR A 618 0.05 -22.53 -4.25
C TYR A 618 -0.66 -22.46 -2.89
N SER A 619 -0.72 -21.29 -2.24
CA SER A 619 -1.54 -21.08 -1.04
C SER A 619 -2.93 -20.57 -1.42
N THR A 620 -3.97 -21.32 -1.07
CA THR A 620 -5.37 -20.83 -1.11
C THR A 620 -5.75 -20.02 0.14
N ILE A 621 -4.84 -19.90 1.11
CA ILE A 621 -5.06 -19.13 2.35
C ILE A 621 -5.00 -17.64 2.03
N VAL A 622 -6.16 -17.05 1.79
CA VAL A 622 -6.34 -15.60 1.55
C VAL A 622 -6.29 -14.81 2.86
N ASN A 623 -6.79 -15.39 3.95
CA ASN A 623 -6.79 -14.75 5.28
C ASN A 623 -5.40 -14.76 5.95
N PHE A 624 -5.26 -13.95 6.99
CA PHE A 624 -4.01 -13.77 7.71
C PHE A 624 -4.25 -13.63 9.22
N THR A 625 -3.23 -13.95 10.02
CA THR A 625 -3.14 -13.55 11.44
C THR A 625 -2.58 -12.12 11.52
N VAL A 626 -2.60 -11.48 12.70
CA VAL A 626 -1.94 -10.16 12.89
C VAL A 626 -0.49 -10.18 12.42
N HIS A 627 0.28 -11.16 12.88
CA HIS A 627 1.68 -11.34 12.46
C HIS A 627 1.88 -11.46 10.94
N ASP A 628 1.00 -12.20 10.27
CA ASP A 628 1.09 -12.39 8.82
C ASP A 628 0.78 -11.09 8.09
N PHE A 629 -0.19 -10.30 8.57
CA PHE A 629 -0.45 -8.96 8.05
C PHE A 629 0.78 -8.07 8.18
N LEU A 630 1.38 -7.94 9.37
CA LEU A 630 2.52 -7.05 9.61
C LEU A 630 3.70 -7.36 8.66
N ARG A 631 4.00 -8.65 8.46
CA ARG A 631 5.05 -9.09 7.52
C ARG A 631 4.72 -8.80 6.05
N ARG A 632 3.46 -9.00 5.64
CA ARG A 632 3.02 -8.71 4.26
C ARG A 632 2.97 -7.20 4.01
N ALA A 633 2.49 -6.43 4.98
CA ALA A 633 2.44 -4.98 4.93
C ALA A 633 3.85 -4.36 4.86
N GLN A 634 4.83 -4.87 5.61
CA GLN A 634 6.24 -4.48 5.49
C GLN A 634 6.76 -4.66 4.04
N ARG A 635 6.46 -5.80 3.41
CA ARG A 635 6.85 -6.06 2.01
C ARG A 635 6.16 -5.08 1.04
N LEU A 636 4.88 -4.76 1.26
CA LEU A 636 4.18 -3.76 0.46
C LEU A 636 4.78 -2.36 0.62
N SER A 637 5.14 -1.97 1.83
CA SER A 637 5.82 -0.69 2.08
C SER A 637 7.14 -0.60 1.32
N LEU A 638 7.95 -1.67 1.29
CA LEU A 638 9.18 -1.71 0.49
C LEU A 638 8.91 -1.58 -1.00
N LEU A 639 7.89 -2.29 -1.50
CA LEU A 639 7.52 -2.22 -2.90
C LEU A 639 7.09 -0.80 -3.30
N ASN A 640 6.34 -0.12 -2.43
CA ASN A 640 5.92 1.27 -2.66
C ASN A 640 7.11 2.24 -2.59
N GLU A 641 8.05 2.05 -1.67
CA GLU A 641 9.27 2.85 -1.60
C GLU A 641 10.10 2.72 -2.89
N ILE A 642 10.24 1.50 -3.43
CA ILE A 642 10.92 1.26 -4.70
C ILE A 642 10.21 2.01 -5.85
N LYS A 643 8.87 1.93 -5.91
CA LYS A 643 8.07 2.64 -6.91
C LYS A 643 8.27 4.17 -6.81
N CYS A 644 8.19 4.73 -5.60
CA CYS A 644 8.33 6.17 -5.38
C CYS A 644 9.73 6.68 -5.78
N LYS A 645 10.80 5.96 -5.40
CA LYS A 645 12.18 6.33 -5.78
C LYS A 645 12.40 6.35 -7.29
N GLN A 646 11.73 5.46 -8.03
CA GLN A 646 11.85 5.41 -9.49
C GLN A 646 11.09 6.55 -10.18
N LEU A 647 9.93 6.94 -9.64
CA LEU A 647 9.17 8.08 -10.17
C LEU A 647 9.89 9.42 -9.96
N GLN A 648 10.60 9.58 -8.84
CA GLN A 648 11.29 10.82 -8.49
C GLN A 648 12.65 10.99 -9.19
N ASN A 649 13.38 9.90 -9.43
CA ASN A 649 14.76 9.98 -9.90
C ASN A 649 14.90 10.18 -11.42
N GLY A 650 13.83 10.11 -12.21
CA GLY A 650 13.88 10.25 -13.67
C GLY A 650 14.91 9.32 -14.35
N SER A 651 15.38 8.28 -13.65
CA SER A 651 16.55 7.52 -14.07
C SER A 651 16.19 6.58 -15.21
N VAL A 652 17.13 6.33 -16.11
CA VAL A 652 16.96 5.46 -17.28
C VAL A 652 16.70 3.99 -16.89
N ASP A 653 16.94 3.60 -15.63
CA ASP A 653 16.70 2.25 -15.06
C ASP A 653 15.30 2.06 -14.45
N ASN A 654 14.24 2.47 -15.17
CA ASN A 654 12.88 2.38 -14.64
C ASN A 654 12.31 0.96 -14.72
N LEU A 655 12.00 0.36 -13.56
CA LEU A 655 11.21 -0.87 -13.52
C LEU A 655 9.74 -0.53 -13.81
N VAL A 656 9.16 -1.24 -14.78
CA VAL A 656 7.75 -1.08 -15.11
C VAL A 656 6.94 -2.02 -14.22
N PHE A 657 6.12 -1.45 -13.35
CA PHE A 657 5.17 -2.23 -12.54
C PHE A 657 3.86 -2.44 -13.30
N PRO A 658 3.21 -3.61 -13.16
CA PRO A 658 1.92 -3.85 -13.79
C PRO A 658 0.87 -2.89 -13.22
N ILE A 659 0.29 -2.08 -14.10
CA ILE A 659 -0.90 -1.27 -13.82
C ILE A 659 -2.09 -2.01 -14.43
N HIS A 660 -3.10 -2.30 -13.61
CA HIS A 660 -4.34 -2.91 -14.08
C HIS A 660 -4.92 -2.08 -15.23
N TYR A 661 -5.29 -2.71 -16.34
CA TYR A 661 -5.68 -2.03 -17.60
C TYR A 661 -6.79 -0.98 -17.39
N LYS A 662 -7.71 -1.21 -16.46
CA LYS A 662 -8.78 -0.25 -16.07
C LYS A 662 -8.25 1.09 -15.52
N HIS A 663 -7.05 1.13 -14.95
CA HIS A 663 -6.43 2.37 -14.42
C HIS A 663 -5.55 3.10 -15.43
N ARG A 664 -5.30 2.55 -16.63
CA ARG A 664 -4.46 3.20 -17.66
C ARG A 664 -5.12 4.40 -18.33
N VAL A 665 -6.45 4.53 -18.22
CA VAL A 665 -7.26 5.54 -18.95
C VAL A 665 -7.64 6.74 -18.07
N GLU A 666 -7.35 6.70 -16.77
CA GLU A 666 -7.66 7.81 -15.84
C GLU A 666 -6.69 8.99 -16.03
N ARG A 667 -6.80 9.73 -17.15
CA ARG A 667 -6.25 11.08 -17.24
C ARG A 667 -7.11 11.99 -16.35
N GLN A 668 -6.55 12.42 -15.22
CA GLN A 668 -7.18 13.42 -14.36
C GLN A 668 -7.42 14.71 -15.15
N SER A 669 -8.59 15.31 -14.98
CA SER A 669 -8.95 16.62 -15.53
C SER A 669 -7.98 17.69 -15.01
N SER A 670 -7.61 18.63 -15.87
CA SER A 670 -6.64 19.70 -15.58
C SER A 670 -7.06 20.63 -14.43
N PHE A 671 -6.18 20.78 -13.44
CA PHE A 671 -6.31 21.57 -12.20
C PHE A 671 -6.69 23.05 -12.38
N THR A 672 -6.38 23.65 -13.53
CA THR A 672 -6.68 25.05 -13.81
C THR A 672 -8.17 25.34 -13.93
N HIS A 673 -9.00 24.32 -14.16
CA HIS A 673 -10.46 24.49 -14.26
C HIS A 673 -11.13 24.57 -12.88
N SER A 674 -10.61 23.86 -11.86
CA SER A 674 -11.23 23.81 -10.53
C SER A 674 -11.06 25.11 -9.74
N GLN A 675 -9.94 25.83 -9.89
CA GLN A 675 -9.74 27.07 -9.12
C GLN A 675 -10.71 28.19 -9.52
N ARG A 676 -10.93 28.40 -10.82
CA ARG A 676 -11.89 29.40 -11.31
C ARG A 676 -13.31 29.09 -10.87
N GLU A 677 -13.68 27.80 -10.93
CA GLU A 677 -15.00 27.33 -10.46
C GLU A 677 -15.23 27.69 -8.98
N ILE A 678 -14.22 27.56 -8.11
CA ILE A 678 -14.34 27.87 -6.68
C ILE A 678 -14.41 29.37 -6.39
N ASP A 679 -13.65 30.17 -7.13
CA ASP A 679 -13.66 31.62 -6.94
C ASP A 679 -15.04 32.20 -7.33
N GLU A 680 -15.66 31.65 -8.37
CA GLU A 680 -16.96 32.07 -8.91
C GLU A 680 -18.18 31.41 -8.23
N ILE A 681 -18.01 30.31 -7.48
CA ILE A 681 -19.14 29.57 -6.89
C ILE A 681 -19.98 30.44 -5.95
N ASP A 682 -21.26 30.63 -6.26
CA ASP A 682 -22.23 31.14 -5.30
C ASP A 682 -22.80 29.97 -4.48
N ILE A 683 -22.21 29.77 -3.29
CA ILE A 683 -22.62 28.72 -2.37
C ILE A 683 -24.11 28.83 -2.04
N GLU A 684 -24.65 30.03 -1.86
CA GLU A 684 -26.06 30.19 -1.45
C GLU A 684 -27.01 29.84 -2.57
N GLN A 685 -26.67 30.25 -3.79
CA GLN A 685 -27.45 29.87 -4.96
C GLN A 685 -27.43 28.34 -5.12
N VAL A 686 -26.27 27.69 -5.03
CA VAL A 686 -26.16 26.22 -5.16
C VAL A 686 -26.97 25.49 -4.10
N ILE A 687 -26.96 25.96 -2.86
CA ILE A 687 -27.74 25.35 -1.77
C ILE A 687 -29.24 25.57 -1.96
N THR A 688 -29.63 26.76 -2.44
CA THR A 688 -31.03 27.08 -2.75
C THR A 688 -31.54 26.22 -3.91
N ASP A 689 -30.74 26.08 -4.97
CA ASP A 689 -31.04 25.21 -6.12
C ASP A 689 -31.16 23.75 -5.70
N ALA A 690 -30.27 23.28 -4.81
CA ALA A 690 -30.36 21.93 -4.24
C ALA A 690 -31.65 21.71 -3.43
N TYR A 691 -32.11 22.75 -2.72
CA TYR A 691 -33.38 22.70 -1.99
C TYR A 691 -34.59 22.63 -2.93
N HIS A 692 -34.64 23.50 -3.94
CA HIS A 692 -35.69 23.47 -4.95
C HIS A 692 -35.71 22.15 -5.71
N GLN A 693 -34.54 21.63 -6.09
CA GLN A 693 -34.45 20.31 -6.73
C GLN A 693 -35.03 19.19 -5.84
N ALA A 694 -34.80 19.23 -4.53
CA ALA A 694 -35.38 18.27 -3.61
C ALA A 694 -36.92 18.40 -3.51
N LEU A 695 -37.45 19.62 -3.59
CA LEU A 695 -38.90 19.87 -3.65
C LEU A 695 -39.49 19.35 -4.96
N ASP A 696 -38.88 19.65 -6.10
CA ASP A 696 -39.32 19.21 -7.43
C ASP A 696 -39.35 17.67 -7.51
N MET A 697 -38.35 17.00 -6.92
CA MET A 697 -38.32 15.53 -6.84
C MET A 697 -39.50 14.94 -6.04
N LEU A 698 -40.03 15.71 -5.09
CA LEU A 698 -41.14 15.31 -4.22
C LEU A 698 -42.49 15.88 -4.67
N GLU A 699 -42.53 16.62 -5.78
CA GLU A 699 -43.76 17.17 -6.33
C GLU A 699 -44.74 16.04 -6.72
N GLY A 700 -46.03 16.23 -6.43
CA GLY A 700 -47.07 15.21 -6.69
C GLY A 700 -47.04 14.01 -5.75
N ILE A 701 -46.19 14.03 -4.71
CA ILE A 701 -46.16 13.03 -3.65
C ILE A 701 -46.65 13.70 -2.36
N ASP A 702 -47.44 12.99 -1.54
CA ASP A 702 -48.12 13.51 -0.33
C ASP A 702 -47.16 13.83 0.86
N ILE A 703 -45.96 14.32 0.55
CA ILE A 703 -45.00 14.87 1.50
C ILE A 703 -45.20 16.37 1.66
N LEU A 704 -45.17 17.12 0.55
CA LEU A 704 -45.13 18.59 0.58
C LEU A 704 -46.37 19.18 1.26
N ASN A 705 -47.56 18.68 0.92
CA ASN A 705 -48.84 19.11 1.52
C ASN A 705 -48.86 18.98 3.05
N LEU A 706 -48.27 17.91 3.60
CA LEU A 706 -48.24 17.69 5.04
C LEU A 706 -47.26 18.65 5.71
N LEU A 707 -46.09 18.88 5.09
CA LEU A 707 -45.09 19.79 5.62
C LEU A 707 -45.54 21.25 5.57
N GLU A 708 -46.25 21.63 4.52
CA GLU A 708 -46.87 22.96 4.37
C GLU A 708 -47.90 23.21 5.47
N LYS A 709 -48.80 22.25 5.72
CA LYS A 709 -49.79 22.33 6.81
C LYS A 709 -49.19 22.47 8.21
N ASN A 710 -47.94 22.07 8.42
CA ASN A 710 -47.25 22.17 9.70
C ASN A 710 -46.22 23.31 9.72
N ASP A 711 -46.25 24.23 8.74
CA ASP A 711 -45.36 25.40 8.64
C ASP A 711 -43.86 25.06 8.67
N VAL A 712 -43.47 23.91 8.11
CA VAL A 712 -42.06 23.47 8.04
C VAL A 712 -41.58 23.18 6.61
N LEU A 713 -42.33 23.58 5.58
CA LEU A 713 -41.94 23.38 4.18
C LEU A 713 -40.89 24.38 3.71
N GLU A 714 -40.72 25.52 4.37
CA GLU A 714 -39.65 26.46 4.01
C GLU A 714 -38.30 25.99 4.58
N LEU A 715 -37.20 26.29 3.86
CA LEU A 715 -35.85 25.82 4.19
C LEU A 715 -35.43 26.14 5.63
N LYS A 716 -35.71 27.36 6.10
CA LYS A 716 -35.34 27.80 7.45
C LYS A 716 -36.17 27.10 8.53
N PRO A 717 -37.52 27.15 8.52
CA PRO A 717 -38.35 26.38 9.44
C PRO A 717 -38.03 24.88 9.47
N LEU A 718 -37.85 24.23 8.31
CA LEU A 718 -37.46 22.82 8.20
C LEU A 718 -36.16 22.56 8.97
N SER A 719 -35.14 23.38 8.69
CA SER A 719 -33.81 23.20 9.25
C SER A 719 -33.77 23.46 10.76
N GLU A 720 -34.53 24.45 11.25
CA GLU A 720 -34.64 24.71 12.69
C GLU A 720 -35.39 23.58 13.42
N TYR A 721 -36.48 23.08 12.83
CA TYR A 721 -37.22 21.93 13.37
C TYR A 721 -36.33 20.70 13.51
N LEU A 722 -35.59 20.36 12.45
CA LEU A 722 -34.70 19.20 12.43
C LEU A 722 -33.53 19.34 13.38
N PHE A 723 -32.91 20.52 13.44
CA PHE A 723 -31.84 20.77 14.39
C PHE A 723 -32.32 20.51 15.82
N ARG A 724 -33.50 21.02 16.19
CA ARG A 724 -34.09 20.77 17.53
C ARG A 724 -34.35 19.29 17.75
N GLN A 725 -34.94 18.59 16.77
CA GLN A 725 -35.29 17.19 16.90
C GLN A 725 -34.04 16.29 17.07
N LEU A 726 -33.04 16.46 16.20
CA LEU A 726 -31.83 15.67 16.24
C LEU A 726 -30.98 16.00 17.47
N ASN A 727 -30.89 17.28 17.85
CA ASN A 727 -30.17 17.69 19.06
C ASN A 727 -30.87 17.18 20.34
N PHE A 728 -32.20 17.17 20.37
CA PHE A 728 -32.95 16.61 21.51
C PHE A 728 -32.70 15.10 21.66
N ASP A 729 -32.78 14.35 20.55
CA ASP A 729 -32.49 12.92 20.57
C ASP A 729 -31.03 12.65 20.96
N SER A 730 -30.10 13.56 20.61
CA SER A 730 -28.71 13.50 21.05
C SER A 730 -28.56 13.75 22.57
N LYS A 731 -29.20 14.78 23.13
CA LYS A 731 -29.09 15.18 24.55
C LYS A 731 -29.72 14.20 25.54
N LYS A 732 -30.63 13.32 25.11
CA LYS A 732 -31.13 12.22 25.96
C LYS A 732 -30.00 11.33 26.49
N HIS A 733 -28.87 11.31 25.79
CA HIS A 733 -27.66 10.64 26.21
C HIS A 733 -26.71 11.69 26.85
N ASN A 734 -26.46 11.57 28.15
CA ASN A 734 -25.66 12.54 28.90
C ASN A 734 -24.15 12.37 28.64
N TYR A 735 -23.62 13.08 27.64
CA TYR A 735 -22.19 13.08 27.30
C TYR A 735 -21.28 13.87 28.27
N SER A 736 -21.82 14.36 29.41
CA SER A 736 -21.06 15.12 30.43
C SER A 736 -20.60 14.27 31.62
N SER A 737 -21.14 13.05 31.77
CA SER A 737 -20.68 12.12 32.82
C SER A 737 -19.30 11.56 32.47
N GLN A 738 -18.51 11.18 33.49
CA GLN A 738 -17.15 10.67 33.29
C GLN A 738 -17.12 9.65 32.14
N ILE A 739 -16.16 9.89 31.27
CA ILE A 739 -15.99 9.36 29.91
C ILE A 739 -16.04 7.81 29.80
N CYS A 740 -16.04 7.09 30.91
CA CYS A 740 -15.82 5.65 30.99
C CYS A 740 -17.06 4.76 30.73
N ASN A 741 -18.29 5.29 30.70
CA ASN A 741 -19.51 4.48 30.51
C ASN A 741 -20.43 5.09 29.44
N LEU A 742 -20.02 5.04 28.18
CA LEU A 742 -20.69 5.78 27.11
C LEU A 742 -21.52 4.93 26.14
N ASP A 743 -21.51 3.60 26.14
CA ASP A 743 -21.98 2.81 24.98
C ASP A 743 -23.51 2.60 24.80
N ASP A 744 -24.37 3.31 25.54
CA ASP A 744 -25.84 3.16 25.44
C ASP A 744 -26.48 3.83 24.19
N GLU A 745 -25.72 4.23 23.16
CA GLU A 745 -26.33 4.60 21.88
C GLU A 745 -26.73 3.32 21.14
N VAL A 746 -28.00 2.93 21.26
CA VAL A 746 -28.60 1.86 20.45
C VAL A 746 -28.72 2.36 19.00
N PHE A 747 -27.64 2.23 18.25
CA PHE A 747 -27.74 2.11 16.81
C PHE A 747 -28.24 0.68 16.57
N GLU A 748 -29.40 0.54 15.93
CA GLU A 748 -29.91 -0.77 15.53
C GLU A 748 -28.81 -1.46 14.70
N ILE A 749 -28.20 -2.49 15.30
CA ILE A 749 -27.41 -3.48 14.59
C ILE A 749 -28.43 -4.16 13.67
N ASP A 750 -28.10 -4.31 12.40
CA ASP A 750 -28.88 -5.20 11.54
C ASP A 750 -28.74 -6.61 12.14
N ASP A 751 -29.72 -7.03 12.96
CA ASP A 751 -29.86 -8.35 13.60
C ASP A 751 -30.08 -9.50 12.59
N ASP A 752 -29.28 -9.53 11.52
CA ASP A 752 -29.22 -10.64 10.58
C ASP A 752 -27.90 -11.44 10.73
N ASN A 753 -27.08 -11.14 11.75
CA ASN A 753 -25.80 -11.82 12.01
C ASN A 753 -25.94 -13.20 12.66
N GLU A 754 -27.15 -13.66 13.04
CA GLU A 754 -27.33 -14.91 13.80
C GLU A 754 -27.31 -16.20 12.96
N GLU A 755 -27.31 -16.14 11.62
CA GLU A 755 -27.36 -17.38 10.80
C GLU A 755 -25.99 -17.97 10.39
N ASP A 756 -24.86 -17.28 10.62
CA ASP A 756 -23.54 -17.75 10.17
C ASP A 756 -22.77 -18.62 11.20
N GLU A 757 -23.28 -18.82 12.43
CA GLU A 757 -22.57 -19.60 13.47
C GLU A 757 -23.01 -21.07 13.62
N THR A 758 -24.03 -21.57 12.91
CA THR A 758 -24.60 -22.91 13.20
C THR A 758 -24.34 -24.03 12.19
N THR A 759 -23.47 -23.88 11.18
CA THR A 759 -23.29 -24.94 10.15
C THR A 759 -21.91 -25.59 10.03
N ASN A 760 -20.96 -25.38 10.95
CA ASN A 760 -19.63 -26.02 10.87
C ASN A 760 -19.38 -27.22 11.81
N ASP A 761 -20.35 -27.66 12.61
CA ASP A 761 -20.12 -28.72 13.62
C ASP A 761 -20.71 -30.11 13.30
N LEU A 762 -21.15 -30.38 12.07
CA LEU A 762 -21.59 -31.71 11.69
C LEU A 762 -21.07 -32.10 10.29
N ASN A 763 -19.83 -32.59 10.24
CA ASN A 763 -19.41 -33.76 9.45
C ASN A 763 -17.88 -33.94 9.54
N MET A 764 -17.42 -34.56 10.63
CA MET A 764 -16.22 -35.41 10.60
C MET A 764 -16.55 -36.71 11.34
N ASN A 765 -17.04 -37.67 10.57
CA ASN A 765 -16.74 -39.09 10.72
C ASN A 765 -16.12 -39.55 9.40
#